data_AF-A0A958K487-F1
#
_entry.id   AF-A0A958K487-F1
#
_cell.length_a   1.000
_cell.length_b   1.000
_cell.length_c   1.000
_cell.angle_alpha   90.00
_cell.angle_beta   90.00
_cell.angle_gamma   90.00
#
_symmetry.space_group_name_H-M   'P 1'
#
loop_
_entity.id
_entity.type
_entity.pdbx_description
1 polymer ?
#
loop_
_entity_poly.entity_id
_entity_poly.type
_entity_poly.pdbx_seq_one_letter_code
_entity_poly.pdbx_strand_id
1 'polypeptide(L)'
;NALLRSLDISRLDEIRALAEKYRHIEYVDDFLDSYQSIGDICGSWDKLKAYAQRSFLLQQKELMKDLEALQQTDPIKHHYISALALHRNSRVNIVTVIANWKLQKDFLEISEDHGVPAITQLHERLKPARYTELPHLDLTHEELVDGLIHGDLEILQAFTPCKIEYDISNLSLDGTQQLRSALQELIEDLKQGAPKRAGKLFHQVKQLLVAEEISPSEFFNTEPIKELSKECQGALQDLYTEYKPKSGHSLKVIAEVRAKNDPLAVIAGNDTGSCDAHGSGKRNIYSFNPGVGQFTLQLQRDQEEPRTIAQSTITLDRDLGTGFAEIRNKFMNCNEAISEALPPTVLFPSPSVLAIDSVEAAPNYRGEWYQTLYEQIYADFFSYYIDKTKASLNLEQDWVPIGLDTSDVLMHLDKALNTFAPLAPVAYSDKQNHQVLKLSLASDPTVSRYVRNVQLEPRDTIQATESRSGVLPLTYRHTLETAYLEALAFAGNEALIMGFADIEVTLIALDTANKLKQRPNLSFFVRSDQGRAEAYLIAYEGRFDGREEDVVFAAFDSKPIVYISDIASSGKGAGVSALGMVHEFIAQYKESYLAKGQALPIFFEAREQSTYRLSLAILKQLQRSEDFDFEIIEGQKEMRGDDAMYPLMIVPKKA
;
A
#
# COMPACT_ATOMS: atom_id res chain seq x y z
N ASN A 1 19.63 -13.97 -25.39
CA ASN A 1 19.86 -15.06 -26.38
C ASN A 1 18.61 -15.85 -26.75
N ALA A 2 17.84 -16.44 -25.81
CA ALA A 2 16.56 -17.09 -26.16
C ALA A 2 15.50 -16.08 -26.68
N LEU A 3 15.31 -14.96 -25.97
CA LEU A 3 14.38 -13.88 -26.36
C LEU A 3 14.71 -13.29 -27.76
N LEU A 4 16.00 -13.05 -28.03
CA LEU A 4 16.49 -12.57 -29.33
C LEU A 4 16.30 -13.57 -30.48
N ARG A 5 16.19 -14.88 -30.18
CA ARG A 5 15.90 -15.92 -31.19
C ARG A 5 14.41 -16.10 -31.44
N SER A 6 13.54 -15.63 -30.52
CA SER A 6 12.08 -15.66 -30.66
C SER A 6 11.49 -14.34 -31.16
N LEU A 7 12.21 -13.23 -31.00
CA LEU A 7 11.86 -11.92 -31.54
C LEU A 7 12.24 -11.83 -33.01
N ASP A 8 11.27 -12.08 -33.89
CA ASP A 8 11.45 -11.79 -35.31
C ASP A 8 11.24 -10.29 -35.58
N ILE A 9 12.27 -9.49 -35.27
CA ILE A 9 12.29 -8.03 -35.47
C ILE A 9 12.11 -7.66 -36.95
N SER A 10 12.32 -8.62 -37.88
CA SER A 10 12.06 -8.42 -39.31
C SER A 10 10.57 -8.26 -39.64
N ARG A 11 9.67 -8.60 -38.71
CA ARG A 11 8.21 -8.45 -38.85
C ARG A 11 7.67 -7.13 -38.32
N LEU A 12 8.52 -6.11 -38.14
CA LEU A 12 8.11 -4.81 -37.61
C LEU A 12 6.90 -4.24 -38.35
N ASP A 13 6.90 -4.27 -39.68
CA ASP A 13 5.80 -3.73 -40.49
C ASP A 13 4.48 -4.49 -40.26
N GLU A 14 4.53 -5.82 -40.06
CA GLU A 14 3.35 -6.62 -39.74
C GLU A 14 2.79 -6.28 -38.35
N ILE A 15 3.66 -6.11 -37.36
CA ILE A 15 3.24 -5.74 -36.00
C ILE A 15 2.67 -4.33 -35.97
N ARG A 16 3.28 -3.40 -36.72
CA ARG A 16 2.74 -2.04 -36.88
C ARG A 16 1.37 -2.05 -37.57
N ALA A 17 1.17 -2.90 -38.59
CA ALA A 17 -0.14 -3.04 -39.22
C ALA A 17 -1.20 -3.59 -38.24
N LEU A 18 -0.81 -4.50 -37.33
CA LEU A 18 -1.70 -4.95 -36.24
C LEU A 18 -1.99 -3.81 -35.25
N ALA A 19 -0.99 -3.04 -34.84
CA ALA A 19 -1.17 -1.89 -33.96
C ALA A 19 -2.09 -0.83 -34.60
N GLU A 20 -1.93 -0.51 -35.88
CA GLU A 20 -2.83 0.41 -36.61
C GLU A 20 -4.29 -0.09 -36.62
N LYS A 21 -4.50 -1.41 -36.72
CA LYS A 21 -5.85 -1.98 -36.61
C LYS A 21 -6.47 -1.72 -35.23
N TYR A 22 -5.67 -1.80 -34.17
CA TYR A 22 -6.08 -1.61 -32.78
C TYR A 22 -5.89 -0.18 -32.26
N ARG A 23 -5.63 0.80 -33.15
CA ARG A 23 -5.31 2.18 -32.79
C ARG A 23 -6.36 2.89 -31.92
N HIS A 24 -7.59 2.42 -31.94
CA HIS A 24 -8.69 2.95 -31.14
C HIS A 24 -8.66 2.51 -29.67
N ILE A 25 -7.83 1.52 -29.32
CA ILE A 25 -7.55 1.11 -27.95
C ILE A 25 -6.52 2.08 -27.36
N GLU A 26 -6.75 2.46 -26.11
CA GLU A 26 -5.91 3.42 -25.40
C GLU A 26 -4.44 2.96 -25.34
N TYR A 27 -3.52 3.92 -25.49
CA TYR A 27 -2.06 3.70 -25.53
C TYR A 27 -1.53 2.81 -26.67
N VAL A 28 -2.33 2.42 -27.66
CA VAL A 28 -1.78 1.77 -28.86
C VAL A 28 -0.98 2.78 -29.71
N ASP A 29 -1.40 4.05 -29.75
CA ASP A 29 -0.64 5.12 -30.39
C ASP A 29 0.76 5.29 -29.77
N ASP A 30 0.90 5.14 -28.45
CA ASP A 30 2.20 5.15 -27.76
C ASP A 30 3.15 4.09 -28.32
N PHE A 31 2.64 2.90 -28.65
CA PHE A 31 3.43 1.84 -29.28
C PHE A 31 3.86 2.24 -30.69
N LEU A 32 2.95 2.80 -31.50
CA LEU A 32 3.23 3.25 -32.86
C LEU A 32 4.28 4.37 -32.88
N ASP A 33 4.22 5.28 -31.91
CA ASP A 33 5.16 6.39 -31.76
C ASP A 33 6.52 5.94 -31.22
N SER A 34 6.54 4.94 -30.33
CA SER A 34 7.77 4.47 -29.69
C SER A 34 8.63 3.56 -30.57
N TYR A 35 8.06 2.91 -31.59
CA TYR A 35 8.72 1.85 -32.38
C TYR A 35 8.63 2.09 -33.89
N GLN A 36 9.17 3.22 -34.34
CA GLN A 36 9.15 3.61 -35.76
C GLN A 36 10.21 2.89 -36.60
N SER A 37 11.31 2.46 -35.97
CA SER A 37 12.44 1.82 -36.62
C SER A 37 13.05 0.70 -35.77
N ILE A 38 13.88 -0.14 -36.40
CA ILE A 38 14.69 -1.15 -35.68
C ILE A 38 15.61 -0.47 -34.64
N GLY A 39 16.09 0.74 -34.92
CA GLY A 39 16.92 1.51 -33.99
C GLY A 39 16.18 1.85 -32.70
N ASP A 40 14.88 2.14 -32.79
CA ASP A 40 14.06 2.45 -31.61
C ASP A 40 13.86 1.21 -30.73
N ILE A 41 13.70 0.03 -31.36
CA ILE A 41 13.52 -1.25 -30.67
C ILE A 41 14.83 -1.70 -29.99
N CYS A 42 15.93 -1.64 -30.72
CA CYS A 42 17.23 -2.14 -30.28
C CYS A 42 18.06 -1.10 -29.50
N GLY A 43 17.52 0.09 -29.25
CA GLY A 43 18.22 1.19 -28.56
C GLY A 43 18.59 0.88 -27.11
N SER A 44 17.90 -0.04 -26.45
CA SER A 44 18.29 -0.59 -25.14
C SER A 44 17.65 -1.97 -24.91
N TRP A 45 18.16 -2.70 -23.91
CA TRP A 45 17.56 -3.98 -23.50
C TRP A 45 16.11 -3.81 -23.02
N ASP A 46 15.83 -2.75 -22.27
CA ASP A 46 14.49 -2.44 -21.78
C ASP A 46 13.51 -2.16 -22.92
N LYS A 47 13.92 -1.38 -23.93
CA LYS A 47 13.10 -1.11 -25.11
C LYS A 47 12.80 -2.39 -25.90
N LEU A 48 13.79 -3.27 -26.05
CA LEU A 48 13.60 -4.56 -26.71
C LEU A 48 12.63 -5.46 -25.94
N LYS A 49 12.75 -5.52 -24.60
CA LYS A 49 11.85 -6.30 -23.74
C LYS A 49 10.42 -5.77 -23.80
N ALA A 50 10.25 -4.45 -23.72
CA ALA A 50 8.94 -3.79 -23.83
C ALA A 50 8.30 -4.02 -25.21
N TYR A 51 9.08 -3.89 -26.29
CA TYR A 51 8.60 -4.20 -27.64
C TYR A 51 8.12 -5.66 -27.75
N ALA A 52 8.89 -6.60 -27.20
CA ALA A 52 8.54 -8.02 -27.23
C ALA A 52 7.21 -8.32 -26.52
N GLN A 53 7.03 -7.75 -25.33
CA GLN A 53 5.83 -7.94 -24.51
C GLN A 53 4.59 -7.33 -25.18
N ARG A 54 4.69 -6.10 -25.70
CA ARG A 54 3.57 -5.42 -26.37
C ARG A 54 3.24 -6.07 -27.72
N SER A 55 4.25 -6.47 -28.49
CA SER A 55 4.06 -7.21 -29.74
C SER A 55 3.37 -8.54 -29.51
N PHE A 56 3.70 -9.24 -28.41
CA PHE A 56 3.03 -10.47 -28.02
C PHE A 56 1.54 -10.23 -27.79
N LEU A 57 1.17 -9.20 -27.01
CA LEU A 57 -0.24 -8.87 -26.76
C LEU A 57 -0.99 -8.54 -28.06
N LEU A 58 -0.44 -7.68 -28.92
CA LEU A 58 -1.05 -7.27 -30.19
C LEU A 58 -1.37 -8.47 -31.12
N GLN A 59 -0.59 -9.55 -31.01
CA GLN A 59 -0.81 -10.78 -31.76
C GLN A 59 -1.89 -11.69 -31.15
N GLN A 60 -2.27 -11.48 -29.88
CA GLN A 60 -3.33 -12.25 -29.21
C GLN A 60 -4.72 -11.73 -29.60
N LYS A 61 -5.23 -12.17 -30.75
CA LYS A 61 -6.49 -11.70 -31.32
C LYS A 61 -7.68 -11.71 -30.35
N GLU A 62 -7.86 -12.77 -29.56
CA GLU A 62 -8.99 -12.85 -28.63
C GLU A 62 -8.81 -11.92 -27.43
N LEU A 63 -7.59 -11.77 -26.89
CA LEU A 63 -7.32 -10.78 -25.83
C LEU A 63 -7.53 -9.35 -26.34
N MET A 64 -7.12 -9.04 -27.57
CA MET A 64 -7.35 -7.71 -28.13
C MET A 64 -8.85 -7.43 -28.29
N LYS A 65 -9.65 -8.39 -28.78
CA LYS A 65 -11.11 -8.23 -28.84
C LYS A 65 -11.75 -8.04 -27.46
N ASP A 66 -11.28 -8.80 -26.47
CA ASP A 66 -11.78 -8.66 -25.10
C ASP A 66 -11.45 -7.27 -24.54
N LEU A 67 -10.27 -6.72 -24.87
CA LEU A 67 -9.87 -5.38 -24.47
C LEU A 67 -10.72 -4.33 -25.18
N GLU A 68 -10.98 -4.47 -26.49
CA GLU A 68 -11.93 -3.63 -27.23
C GLU A 68 -13.33 -3.67 -26.61
N ALA A 69 -13.81 -4.84 -26.19
CA ALA A 69 -15.11 -4.99 -25.57
C ALA A 69 -15.19 -4.26 -24.22
N LEU A 70 -14.14 -4.31 -23.41
CA LEU A 70 -14.07 -3.58 -22.14
C LEU A 70 -14.25 -2.07 -22.32
N GLN A 71 -13.80 -1.49 -23.44
CA GLN A 71 -13.99 -0.06 -23.70
C GLN A 71 -15.46 0.37 -23.59
N GLN A 72 -16.39 -0.54 -23.86
CA GLN A 72 -17.83 -0.30 -23.75
C GLN A 72 -18.44 -0.87 -22.46
N THR A 73 -18.01 -2.06 -22.03
CA THR A 73 -18.64 -2.76 -20.90
C THR A 73 -18.08 -2.35 -19.54
N ASP A 74 -16.80 -1.98 -19.49
CA ASP A 74 -16.10 -1.57 -18.26
C ASP A 74 -14.91 -0.64 -18.61
N PRO A 75 -15.19 0.66 -18.85
CA PRO A 75 -14.16 1.61 -19.28
C PRO A 75 -13.04 1.82 -18.25
N ILE A 76 -13.32 1.63 -16.97
CA ILE A 76 -12.33 1.77 -15.89
C ILE A 76 -11.32 0.62 -15.98
N LYS A 77 -11.80 -0.63 -16.08
CA LYS A 77 -10.95 -1.80 -16.27
C LYS A 77 -10.21 -1.76 -17.61
N HIS A 78 -10.85 -1.28 -18.68
CA HIS A 78 -10.18 -1.02 -19.96
C HIS A 78 -8.98 -0.08 -19.78
N HIS A 79 -9.19 1.09 -19.14
CA HIS A 79 -8.12 2.07 -18.90
C HIS A 79 -6.99 1.45 -18.07
N TYR A 80 -7.33 0.77 -16.98
CA TYR A 80 -6.36 0.14 -16.09
C TYR A 80 -5.49 -0.89 -16.80
N ILE A 81 -6.11 -1.85 -17.50
CA ILE A 81 -5.39 -2.90 -18.23
C ILE A 81 -4.60 -2.33 -19.41
N SER A 82 -5.15 -1.36 -20.14
CA SER A 82 -4.47 -0.72 -21.28
C SER A 82 -3.25 0.06 -20.83
N ALA A 83 -3.34 0.82 -19.73
CA ALA A 83 -2.21 1.52 -19.14
C ALA A 83 -1.09 0.53 -18.77
N LEU A 84 -1.40 -0.53 -18.00
CA LEU A 84 -0.39 -1.51 -17.60
C LEU A 84 0.24 -2.25 -18.78
N ALA A 85 -0.53 -2.55 -19.83
CA ALA A 85 -0.04 -3.32 -20.97
C ALA A 85 0.69 -2.49 -22.03
N LEU A 86 0.19 -1.30 -22.35
CA LEU A 86 0.49 -0.59 -23.60
C LEU A 86 1.12 0.80 -23.40
N HIS A 87 0.94 1.43 -22.24
CA HIS A 87 1.52 2.75 -21.96
C HIS A 87 3.03 2.76 -22.22
N ARG A 88 3.55 3.81 -22.86
CA ARG A 88 4.97 3.86 -23.29
C ARG A 88 5.97 3.62 -22.17
N ASN A 89 5.67 4.13 -20.97
CA ASN A 89 6.52 3.97 -19.78
C ASN A 89 6.25 2.69 -18.98
N SER A 90 5.24 1.87 -19.35
CA SER A 90 5.00 0.61 -18.64
C SER A 90 6.11 -0.40 -18.92
N ARG A 91 6.67 -0.95 -17.85
CA ARG A 91 7.61 -2.08 -17.85
C ARG A 91 7.03 -3.33 -17.21
N VAL A 92 5.73 -3.31 -16.92
CA VAL A 92 5.01 -4.41 -16.27
C VAL A 92 5.03 -5.63 -17.17
N ASN A 93 5.27 -6.81 -16.60
CA ASN A 93 5.26 -8.04 -17.37
C ASN A 93 3.86 -8.30 -17.92
N ILE A 94 3.73 -8.45 -19.24
CA ILE A 94 2.45 -8.71 -19.89
C ILE A 94 1.75 -9.97 -19.39
N VAL A 95 2.49 -11.00 -18.98
CA VAL A 95 1.91 -12.21 -18.38
C VAL A 95 1.24 -11.88 -17.04
N THR A 96 1.85 -11.01 -16.24
CA THR A 96 1.25 -10.50 -14.99
C THR A 96 0.00 -9.68 -15.28
N VAL A 97 0.02 -8.80 -16.29
CA VAL A 97 -1.18 -8.02 -16.67
C VAL A 97 -2.32 -8.96 -17.08
N ILE A 98 -2.02 -9.99 -17.87
CA ILE A 98 -3.02 -11.00 -18.25
C ILE A 98 -3.50 -11.78 -17.02
N ALA A 99 -2.63 -12.13 -16.08
CA ALA A 99 -3.04 -12.81 -14.86
C ALA A 99 -3.96 -11.92 -14.01
N ASN A 100 -3.59 -10.66 -13.80
CA ASN A 100 -4.43 -9.67 -13.12
C ASN A 100 -5.81 -9.53 -13.78
N TRP A 101 -5.88 -9.62 -15.12
CA TRP A 101 -7.12 -9.44 -15.86
C TRP A 101 -7.98 -10.71 -15.99
N LYS A 102 -7.35 -11.86 -16.27
CA LYS A 102 -8.03 -13.08 -16.74
C LYS A 102 -7.82 -14.30 -15.83
N LEU A 103 -6.81 -14.27 -14.96
CA LEU A 103 -6.43 -15.37 -14.08
C LEU A 103 -6.20 -14.82 -12.66
N GLN A 104 -7.23 -14.16 -12.11
CA GLN A 104 -7.12 -13.37 -10.87
C GLN A 104 -6.61 -14.22 -9.70
N LYS A 105 -6.99 -15.50 -9.64
CA LYS A 105 -6.45 -16.44 -8.67
C LYS A 105 -4.93 -16.54 -8.76
N ASP A 106 -4.41 -16.83 -9.96
CA ASP A 106 -2.96 -16.94 -10.20
C ASP A 106 -2.23 -15.63 -9.86
N PHE A 107 -2.86 -14.48 -10.14
CA PHE A 107 -2.32 -13.17 -9.77
C PHE A 107 -2.26 -12.98 -8.24
N LEU A 108 -3.34 -13.30 -7.52
CA LEU A 108 -3.42 -13.15 -6.07
C LEU A 108 -2.57 -14.19 -5.31
N GLU A 109 -2.22 -15.31 -5.97
CA GLU A 109 -1.36 -16.37 -5.44
C GLU A 109 0.14 -16.14 -5.66
N ILE A 110 0.55 -15.06 -6.36
CA ILE A 110 1.97 -14.79 -6.61
C ILE A 110 2.74 -14.72 -5.29
N SER A 111 3.68 -15.65 -5.14
CA SER A 111 4.59 -15.74 -4.01
C SER A 111 5.91 -15.02 -4.26
N GLU A 112 6.63 -14.72 -3.18
CA GLU A 112 8.01 -14.25 -3.25
C GLU A 112 8.91 -15.04 -2.28
N ASP A 113 10.08 -15.45 -2.76
CA ASP A 113 11.05 -16.19 -1.95
C ASP A 113 12.31 -15.33 -1.72
N HIS A 114 12.56 -15.00 -0.47
CA HIS A 114 13.74 -14.26 -0.03
C HIS A 114 14.86 -15.15 0.51
N GLY A 115 14.74 -16.47 0.35
CA GLY A 115 15.71 -17.44 0.87
C GLY A 115 15.69 -17.59 2.40
N VAL A 116 14.72 -16.97 3.08
CA VAL A 116 14.50 -17.07 4.53
C VAL A 116 13.16 -17.77 4.77
N PRO A 117 13.14 -19.03 5.23
CA PRO A 117 11.91 -19.83 5.32
C PRO A 117 10.77 -19.18 6.11
N ALA A 118 11.09 -18.46 7.19
CA ALA A 118 10.07 -17.80 8.01
C ALA A 118 9.41 -16.62 7.28
N ILE A 119 10.16 -15.89 6.45
CA ILE A 119 9.62 -14.81 5.60
C ILE A 119 8.73 -15.41 4.51
N THR A 120 9.19 -16.48 3.86
CA THR A 120 8.40 -17.17 2.83
C THR A 120 7.10 -17.74 3.41
N GLN A 121 7.12 -18.32 4.62
CA GLN A 121 5.92 -18.81 5.30
C GLN A 121 4.94 -17.68 5.64
N LEU A 122 5.45 -16.54 6.14
CA LEU A 122 4.61 -15.38 6.45
C LEU A 122 4.00 -14.78 5.16
N HIS A 123 4.76 -14.74 4.07
CA HIS A 123 4.29 -14.33 2.75
C HIS A 123 3.11 -15.17 2.26
N GLU A 124 3.23 -16.49 2.33
CA GLU A 124 2.16 -17.42 1.95
C GLU A 124 0.87 -17.28 2.76
N ARG A 125 0.97 -16.77 4.00
CA ARG A 125 -0.19 -16.52 4.86
C ARG A 125 -0.80 -15.15 4.63
N LEU A 126 -0.02 -14.14 4.28
CA LEU A 126 -0.50 -12.77 4.08
C LEU A 126 -0.92 -12.47 2.63
N LYS A 127 -0.69 -13.40 1.69
CA LYS A 127 -1.02 -13.18 0.28
C LYS A 127 -2.53 -12.92 0.08
N PRO A 128 -2.90 -12.02 -0.85
CA PRO A 128 -4.30 -11.66 -1.09
C PRO A 128 -5.25 -12.81 -1.44
N ALA A 129 -4.76 -13.91 -2.02
CA ALA A 129 -5.59 -15.09 -2.30
C ALA A 129 -6.30 -15.61 -1.04
N ARG A 130 -5.64 -15.50 0.13
CA ARG A 130 -6.20 -15.92 1.42
C ARG A 130 -7.47 -15.16 1.81
N TYR A 131 -7.68 -13.96 1.28
CA TYR A 131 -8.84 -13.14 1.61
C TYR A 131 -10.13 -13.79 1.07
N THR A 132 -10.00 -14.63 0.05
CA THR A 132 -11.10 -15.34 -0.63
C THR A 132 -11.26 -16.79 -0.16
N GLU A 133 -10.40 -17.24 0.75
CA GLU A 133 -10.36 -18.61 1.28
C GLU A 133 -10.87 -18.70 2.72
N LEU A 134 -11.39 -17.60 3.25
CA LEU A 134 -11.92 -17.57 4.61
C LEU A 134 -13.24 -18.36 4.70
N PRO A 135 -13.44 -19.14 5.77
CA PRO A 135 -14.64 -19.96 5.93
C PRO A 135 -15.92 -19.13 5.76
N HIS A 136 -16.85 -19.62 4.94
CA HIS A 136 -18.12 -18.97 4.65
C HIS A 136 -18.07 -17.56 4.03
N LEU A 137 -16.90 -16.92 3.88
CA LEU A 137 -16.83 -15.59 3.29
C LEU A 137 -17.01 -15.71 1.77
N ASP A 138 -18.07 -15.11 1.23
CA ASP A 138 -18.39 -15.20 -0.20
C ASP A 138 -17.68 -14.10 -1.02
N LEU A 139 -16.39 -13.88 -0.77
CA LEU A 139 -15.55 -12.95 -1.52
C LEU A 139 -14.77 -13.71 -2.61
N THR A 140 -15.01 -13.38 -3.87
CA THR A 140 -14.30 -14.03 -4.99
C THR A 140 -13.01 -13.31 -5.37
N HIS A 141 -12.09 -14.03 -6.04
CA HIS A 141 -10.86 -13.47 -6.60
C HIS A 141 -11.13 -12.32 -7.58
N GLU A 142 -12.18 -12.45 -8.40
CA GLU A 142 -12.59 -11.41 -9.35
C GLU A 142 -13.10 -10.17 -8.61
N GLU A 143 -14.01 -10.32 -7.64
CA GLU A 143 -14.50 -9.19 -6.85
C GLU A 143 -13.38 -8.46 -6.10
N LEU A 144 -12.39 -9.18 -5.59
CA LEU A 144 -11.25 -8.58 -4.90
C LEU A 144 -10.38 -7.73 -5.85
N VAL A 145 -10.02 -8.28 -7.01
CA VAL A 145 -9.20 -7.55 -8.01
C VAL A 145 -10.00 -6.39 -8.61
N ASP A 146 -11.25 -6.60 -8.96
CA ASP A 146 -12.09 -5.56 -9.57
C ASP A 146 -12.37 -4.45 -8.57
N GLY A 147 -12.61 -4.78 -7.30
CA GLY A 147 -12.73 -3.78 -6.23
C GLY A 147 -11.50 -2.87 -6.11
N LEU A 148 -10.29 -3.39 -6.36
CA LEU A 148 -9.08 -2.56 -6.44
C LEU A 148 -9.09 -1.68 -7.68
N ILE A 149 -9.41 -2.22 -8.86
CA ILE A 149 -9.40 -1.51 -10.15
C ILE A 149 -10.47 -0.40 -10.20
N HIS A 150 -11.67 -0.68 -9.69
CA HIS A 150 -12.79 0.26 -9.66
C HIS A 150 -12.67 1.30 -8.54
N GLY A 151 -11.73 1.10 -7.62
CA GLY A 151 -11.50 2.01 -6.49
C GLY A 151 -12.46 1.83 -5.32
N ASP A 152 -13.22 0.74 -5.27
CA ASP A 152 -14.12 0.46 -4.15
C ASP A 152 -13.35 0.28 -2.82
N LEU A 153 -12.12 -0.24 -2.92
CA LEU A 153 -11.21 -0.41 -1.79
C LEU A 153 -10.50 0.89 -1.40
N GLU A 154 -10.62 1.96 -2.19
CA GLU A 154 -10.06 3.28 -1.86
C GLU A 154 -10.72 3.89 -0.64
N ILE A 155 -11.82 3.37 -0.10
CA ILE A 155 -12.39 3.86 1.17
C ILE A 155 -11.76 3.18 2.39
N LEU A 156 -11.16 2.00 2.21
CA LEU A 156 -10.53 1.23 3.28
C LEU A 156 -9.08 1.65 3.55
N GLN A 157 -8.38 2.17 2.53
CA GLN A 157 -6.97 2.57 2.62
C GLN A 157 -6.65 3.52 3.79
N ALA A 158 -5.41 3.45 4.28
CA ALA A 158 -4.73 4.38 5.16
C ALA A 158 -4.81 5.80 4.63
N PHE A 159 -4.22 5.92 3.46
CA PHE A 159 -3.70 7.17 2.98
C PHE A 159 -4.64 7.77 1.95
N THR A 160 -4.99 9.03 2.16
CA THR A 160 -5.79 9.80 1.21
C THR A 160 -4.88 10.26 0.06
N PRO A 161 -5.30 10.11 -1.20
CA PRO A 161 -4.53 10.62 -2.33
C PRO A 161 -4.23 12.11 -2.19
N CYS A 162 -2.96 12.48 -2.36
CA CYS A 162 -2.49 13.84 -2.20
C CYS A 162 -1.37 14.12 -3.19
N LYS A 163 -1.49 15.21 -3.95
CA LYS A 163 -0.49 15.68 -4.91
C LYS A 163 -0.05 17.09 -4.55
N ILE A 164 1.25 17.30 -4.45
CA ILE A 164 1.88 18.62 -4.33
C ILE A 164 2.85 18.82 -5.49
N GLU A 165 2.67 19.93 -6.21
CA GLU A 165 3.58 20.33 -7.28
C GLU A 165 4.53 21.43 -6.77
N TYR A 166 5.83 21.15 -6.83
CA TYR A 166 6.91 22.04 -6.43
C TYR A 166 7.61 22.63 -7.65
N ASP A 167 7.84 23.94 -7.65
CA ASP A 167 8.70 24.64 -8.60
C ASP A 167 10.12 24.74 -8.08
N ILE A 168 11.00 23.91 -8.61
CA ILE A 168 12.40 23.88 -8.20
C ILE A 168 13.31 24.58 -9.21
N SER A 169 12.74 25.39 -10.12
CA SER A 169 13.48 26.11 -11.16
C SER A 169 14.53 27.09 -10.61
N ASN A 170 14.34 27.52 -9.36
CA ASN A 170 15.17 28.48 -8.62
C ASN A 170 15.79 27.87 -7.35
N LEU A 171 15.84 26.54 -7.22
CA LEU A 171 16.49 25.92 -6.06
C LEU A 171 17.95 26.39 -6.02
N SER A 172 18.36 26.96 -4.88
CA SER A 172 19.75 27.32 -4.63
C SER A 172 20.63 26.09 -4.79
N LEU A 173 21.71 26.19 -5.57
CA LEU A 173 22.73 25.14 -5.61
C LEU A 173 23.61 25.35 -4.38
N ASP A 174 23.21 24.76 -3.26
CA ASP A 174 23.95 24.88 -2.02
C ASP A 174 25.14 23.91 -2.06
N GLY A 175 26.34 24.48 -2.07
CA GLY A 175 27.59 23.72 -2.05
C GLY A 175 28.39 23.82 -3.35
N THR A 176 29.71 23.73 -3.17
CA THR A 176 30.69 23.98 -4.24
C THR A 176 30.57 22.98 -5.39
N GLN A 177 30.30 21.72 -5.08
CA GLN A 177 30.16 20.63 -6.05
C GLN A 177 28.94 20.83 -6.98
N GLN A 178 27.82 21.28 -6.42
CA GLN A 178 26.57 21.52 -7.15
C GLN A 178 26.71 22.74 -8.07
N LEU A 179 27.26 23.84 -7.54
CA LEU A 179 27.60 25.03 -8.32
C LEU A 179 28.56 24.74 -9.46
N ARG A 180 29.60 23.92 -9.23
CA ARG A 180 30.51 23.46 -10.29
C ARG A 180 29.72 22.82 -11.43
N SER A 181 28.95 21.79 -11.09
CA SER A 181 28.29 20.94 -12.08
C SER A 181 27.31 21.75 -12.93
N ALA A 182 26.51 22.61 -12.29
CA ALA A 182 25.55 23.46 -12.99
C ALA A 182 26.21 24.56 -13.84
N LEU A 183 27.30 25.18 -13.35
CA LEU A 183 28.07 26.14 -14.13
C LEU A 183 28.75 25.48 -15.34
N GLN A 184 29.23 24.24 -15.18
CA GLN A 184 29.88 23.50 -16.26
C GLN A 184 28.88 23.16 -17.37
N GLU A 185 27.70 22.64 -17.00
CA GLU A 185 26.60 22.36 -17.94
C GLU A 185 26.15 23.65 -18.66
N LEU A 186 25.89 24.73 -17.91
CA LEU A 186 25.49 26.02 -18.48
C LEU A 186 26.53 26.58 -19.45
N ILE A 187 27.83 26.43 -19.14
CA ILE A 187 28.91 26.90 -20.02
C ILE A 187 28.97 26.07 -21.30
N GLU A 188 28.81 24.75 -21.23
CA GLU A 188 28.76 23.90 -22.42
C GLU A 188 27.54 24.18 -23.29
N ASP A 189 26.36 24.34 -22.70
CA ASP A 189 25.13 24.71 -23.42
C ASP A 189 25.29 26.07 -24.13
N LEU A 190 25.82 27.07 -23.42
CA LEU A 190 26.08 28.37 -24.00
C LEU A 190 27.18 28.32 -25.06
N LYS A 191 28.15 27.39 -25.01
CA LYS A 191 29.13 27.22 -26.10
C LYS A 191 28.46 26.75 -27.38
N GLN A 192 27.41 25.95 -27.29
CA GLN A 192 26.66 25.47 -28.46
C GLN A 192 25.68 26.53 -29.00
N GLY A 193 24.98 27.26 -28.13
CA GLY A 193 23.93 28.22 -28.54
C GLY A 193 24.32 29.70 -28.56
N ALA A 194 25.27 30.14 -27.71
CA ALA A 194 25.65 31.55 -27.55
C ALA A 194 27.13 31.72 -27.11
N PRO A 195 28.12 31.41 -27.97
CA PRO A 195 29.54 31.27 -27.57
C PRO A 195 30.15 32.50 -26.88
N LYS A 196 29.72 33.71 -27.29
CA LYS A 196 30.18 34.96 -26.66
C LYS A 196 29.70 35.11 -25.21
N ARG A 197 28.49 34.63 -24.89
CA ARG A 197 27.96 34.61 -23.52
C ARG A 197 28.69 33.58 -22.67
N ALA A 198 28.97 32.40 -23.23
CA ALA A 198 29.76 31.37 -22.55
C ALA A 198 31.15 31.88 -22.14
N GLY A 199 31.85 32.56 -23.06
CA GLY A 199 33.16 33.14 -22.78
C GLY A 199 33.12 34.20 -21.68
N LYS A 200 32.05 35.01 -21.62
CA LYS A 200 31.86 36.04 -20.59
C LYS A 200 31.57 35.42 -19.21
N LEU A 201 30.69 34.41 -19.16
CA LEU A 201 30.40 33.65 -17.94
C LEU A 201 31.67 32.97 -17.40
N PHE A 202 32.38 32.23 -18.24
CA PHE A 202 33.62 31.54 -17.84
C PHE A 202 34.67 32.54 -17.32
N HIS A 203 34.76 33.73 -17.91
CA HIS A 203 35.67 34.76 -17.43
C HIS A 203 35.28 35.29 -16.04
N GLN A 204 34.01 35.53 -15.77
CA GLN A 204 33.54 36.00 -14.47
C GLN A 204 33.66 34.92 -13.39
N VAL A 205 33.34 33.66 -13.71
CA VAL A 205 33.60 32.51 -12.82
C VAL A 205 35.09 32.45 -12.48
N LYS A 206 35.98 32.56 -13.48
CA LYS A 206 37.43 32.60 -13.25
C LYS A 206 37.84 33.73 -12.29
N GLN A 207 37.25 34.93 -12.40
CA GLN A 207 37.58 36.05 -11.51
C GLN A 207 37.21 35.76 -10.05
N LEU A 208 36.06 35.13 -9.81
CA LEU A 208 35.62 34.75 -8.47
C LEU A 208 36.51 33.65 -7.88
N LEU A 209 36.90 32.65 -8.69
CA LEU A 209 37.78 31.56 -8.24
C LEU A 209 39.20 32.04 -7.91
N VAL A 210 39.70 33.06 -8.61
CA VAL A 210 41.01 33.67 -8.30
C VAL A 210 41.05 34.26 -6.88
N ALA A 211 39.93 34.80 -6.39
CA ALA A 211 39.84 35.32 -5.02
C ALA A 211 39.93 34.22 -3.95
N GLU A 212 39.67 32.97 -4.31
CA GLU A 212 39.75 31.78 -3.45
C GLU A 212 41.04 30.97 -3.67
N GLU A 213 41.97 31.51 -4.46
CA GLU A 213 43.22 30.87 -4.87
C GLU A 213 43.00 29.54 -5.62
N ILE A 214 41.88 29.39 -6.33
CA ILE A 214 41.53 28.19 -7.09
C ILE A 214 41.61 28.49 -8.59
N SER A 215 42.28 27.61 -9.35
CA SER A 215 42.30 27.75 -10.81
C SER A 215 41.00 27.20 -11.44
N PRO A 216 40.54 27.72 -12.61
CA PRO A 216 39.37 27.16 -13.29
C PRO A 216 39.53 25.69 -13.67
N SER A 217 40.75 25.27 -14.04
CA SER A 217 41.03 23.85 -14.31
C SER A 217 40.86 23.00 -13.07
N GLU A 218 41.30 23.52 -11.92
CA GLU A 218 41.19 22.83 -10.64
C GLU A 218 39.73 22.73 -10.18
N PHE A 219 38.96 23.79 -10.39
CA PHE A 219 37.54 23.80 -10.09
C PHE A 219 36.75 22.82 -10.98
N PHE A 220 36.92 22.87 -12.31
CA PHE A 220 36.07 22.10 -13.23
C PHE A 220 36.52 20.65 -13.48
N ASN A 221 37.80 20.31 -13.30
CA ASN A 221 38.35 19.05 -13.82
C ASN A 221 39.02 18.15 -12.76
N THR A 222 39.03 18.52 -11.48
CA THR A 222 39.67 17.74 -10.41
C THR A 222 38.68 17.31 -9.34
N GLU A 223 38.91 16.12 -8.79
CA GLU A 223 38.21 15.60 -7.61
C GLU A 223 39.24 15.10 -6.57
N PRO A 224 39.02 15.34 -5.26
CA PRO A 224 37.92 16.13 -4.67
C PRO A 224 38.13 17.65 -4.85
N ILE A 225 37.03 18.39 -4.93
CA ILE A 225 37.05 19.86 -5.02
C ILE A 225 37.35 20.48 -3.65
N LYS A 226 38.13 21.56 -3.63
CA LYS A 226 38.25 22.45 -2.48
C LYS A 226 36.97 23.25 -2.26
N GLU A 227 36.42 23.18 -1.06
CA GLU A 227 35.19 23.90 -0.70
C GLU A 227 35.41 25.43 -0.71
N LEU A 228 34.52 26.15 -1.41
CA LEU A 228 34.56 27.60 -1.56
C LEU A 228 33.94 28.29 -0.34
N SER A 229 34.37 29.52 -0.05
CA SER A 229 33.70 30.38 0.92
C SER A 229 32.23 30.63 0.55
N LYS A 230 31.37 30.88 1.55
CA LYS A 230 29.95 31.20 1.33
C LYS A 230 29.75 32.44 0.45
N GLU A 231 30.66 33.41 0.54
CA GLU A 231 30.64 34.63 -0.27
C GLU A 231 30.92 34.33 -1.75
N CYS A 232 31.92 33.48 -2.03
CA CYS A 232 32.22 33.05 -3.39
C CYS A 232 31.11 32.15 -3.96
N GLN A 233 30.55 31.24 -3.15
CA GLN A 233 29.41 30.42 -3.54
C GLN A 233 28.19 31.29 -3.91
N GLY A 234 27.85 32.28 -3.09
CA GLY A 234 26.76 33.23 -3.37
C GLY A 234 26.98 34.01 -4.66
N ALA A 235 28.20 34.53 -4.88
CA ALA A 235 28.53 35.25 -6.11
C ALA A 235 28.49 34.37 -7.37
N LEU A 236 28.90 33.10 -7.25
CA LEU A 236 28.80 32.13 -8.35
C LEU A 236 27.34 31.76 -8.64
N GLN A 237 26.49 31.65 -7.61
CA GLN A 237 25.05 31.43 -7.75
C GLN A 237 24.36 32.60 -8.46
N ASP A 238 24.76 33.85 -8.16
CA ASP A 238 24.26 35.04 -8.83
C ASP A 238 24.66 35.05 -10.32
N LEU A 239 25.90 34.68 -10.65
CA LEU A 239 26.35 34.55 -12.04
C LEU A 239 25.60 33.44 -12.77
N TYR A 240 25.41 32.29 -12.13
CA TYR A 240 24.62 31.20 -12.70
C TYR A 240 23.20 31.70 -13.04
N THR A 241 22.57 32.42 -12.12
CA THR A 241 21.22 32.99 -12.30
C THR A 241 21.16 34.07 -13.39
N GLU A 242 22.16 34.96 -13.48
CA GLU A 242 22.25 36.00 -14.51
C GLU A 242 22.40 35.42 -15.93
N TYR A 243 23.23 34.37 -16.05
CA TYR A 243 23.62 33.82 -17.35
C TYR A 243 22.73 32.69 -17.84
N LYS A 244 22.04 31.99 -16.93
CA LYS A 244 20.99 31.04 -17.31
C LYS A 244 20.06 31.74 -18.31
N PRO A 245 19.90 31.21 -19.53
CA PRO A 245 19.02 31.84 -20.50
C PRO A 245 17.62 31.98 -19.87
N LYS A 246 16.98 33.14 -20.06
CA LYS A 246 15.59 33.39 -19.61
C LYS A 246 14.55 32.51 -20.34
N SER A 247 14.98 31.54 -21.14
CA SER A 247 14.20 30.31 -21.35
C SER A 247 14.26 29.54 -20.02
N GLY A 248 13.38 29.82 -19.07
CA GLY A 248 12.01 29.33 -19.17
C GLY A 248 11.94 27.82 -18.88
N HIS A 249 13.07 27.16 -18.62
CA HIS A 249 13.08 25.74 -18.30
C HIS A 249 12.45 25.55 -16.92
N SER A 250 11.18 25.14 -16.90
CA SER A 250 10.45 24.91 -15.67
C SER A 250 10.84 23.55 -15.13
N LEU A 251 11.55 23.52 -14.01
CA LEU A 251 11.84 22.28 -13.32
C LEU A 251 10.80 22.13 -12.22
N LYS A 252 9.98 21.08 -12.32
CA LYS A 252 8.97 20.78 -11.31
C LYS A 252 9.22 19.43 -10.70
N VAL A 253 8.98 19.32 -9.40
CA VAL A 253 8.85 18.04 -8.72
C VAL A 253 7.38 17.86 -8.36
N ILE A 254 6.83 16.71 -8.71
CA ILE A 254 5.48 16.30 -8.34
C ILE A 254 5.65 15.24 -7.25
N ALA A 255 5.23 15.57 -6.04
CA ALA A 255 5.18 14.63 -4.92
C ALA A 255 3.75 14.14 -4.76
N GLU A 256 3.56 12.83 -4.68
CA GLU A 256 2.22 12.27 -4.74
C GLU A 256 2.08 11.00 -3.92
N VAL A 257 1.13 11.01 -2.98
CA VAL A 257 0.48 9.80 -2.47
C VAL A 257 -0.62 9.45 -3.47
N ARG A 258 -0.48 8.32 -4.15
CA ARG A 258 -1.40 7.93 -5.21
C ARG A 258 -2.51 7.00 -4.70
N ALA A 259 -3.66 7.07 -5.36
CA ALA A 259 -4.69 6.05 -5.22
C ALA A 259 -4.16 4.72 -5.78
N LYS A 260 -4.50 3.59 -5.17
CA LYS A 260 -4.04 2.27 -5.60
C LYS A 260 -4.75 1.78 -6.86
N ASN A 261 -5.93 2.33 -7.14
CA ASN A 261 -6.66 2.10 -8.39
C ASN A 261 -6.11 2.90 -9.58
N ASP A 262 -5.16 3.82 -9.38
CA ASP A 262 -4.50 4.55 -10.47
C ASP A 262 -3.43 3.64 -11.14
N PRO A 263 -3.63 3.23 -12.42
CA PRO A 263 -2.65 2.38 -13.11
C PRO A 263 -1.32 3.11 -13.35
N LEU A 264 -1.31 4.45 -13.38
CA LEU A 264 -0.07 5.21 -13.48
C LEU A 264 0.74 5.16 -12.19
N ALA A 265 0.12 4.94 -11.02
CA ALA A 265 0.82 4.67 -9.76
C ALA A 265 1.62 3.36 -9.84
N VAL A 266 0.99 2.33 -10.42
CA VAL A 266 1.60 1.03 -10.65
C VAL A 266 2.76 1.14 -11.64
N ILE A 267 2.62 1.96 -12.68
CA ILE A 267 3.67 2.20 -13.67
C ILE A 267 4.82 3.04 -13.11
N ALA A 268 4.51 4.03 -12.28
CA ALA A 268 5.47 4.98 -11.74
C ALA A 268 6.60 4.30 -10.96
N GLY A 269 6.37 3.12 -10.38
CA GLY A 269 7.39 2.39 -9.63
C GLY A 269 8.44 1.62 -10.44
N ASN A 270 8.37 1.65 -11.77
CA ASN A 270 9.22 0.81 -12.64
C ASN A 270 10.57 1.44 -13.04
N ASP A 271 10.80 2.73 -12.76
CA ASP A 271 12.06 3.42 -13.08
C ASP A 271 13.14 3.29 -11.98
N THR A 272 12.71 2.91 -10.79
CA THR A 272 13.52 2.55 -9.63
C THR A 272 13.72 1.02 -9.65
N GLY A 273 14.94 0.51 -9.46
CA GLY A 273 15.26 -0.92 -9.59
C GLY A 273 14.71 -1.80 -8.46
N SER A 274 13.42 -1.65 -8.12
CA SER A 274 12.83 -2.13 -6.87
C SER A 274 12.42 -3.59 -6.87
N CYS A 275 12.39 -4.18 -5.67
CA CYS A 275 11.78 -5.48 -5.39
C CYS A 275 10.23 -5.43 -5.40
N ASP A 276 9.64 -4.26 -5.66
CA ASP A 276 8.22 -3.96 -5.49
C ASP A 276 7.50 -3.73 -6.84
N ALA A 277 8.03 -4.31 -7.92
CA ALA A 277 7.40 -4.23 -9.24
C ALA A 277 6.00 -4.86 -9.24
N HIS A 278 5.10 -4.36 -10.09
CA HIS A 278 3.77 -4.97 -10.23
C HIS A 278 3.84 -6.44 -10.60
N GLY A 279 3.15 -7.29 -9.83
CA GLY A 279 3.24 -8.74 -9.94
C GLY A 279 4.44 -9.35 -9.23
N SER A 280 5.12 -8.64 -8.34
CA SER A 280 5.90 -9.27 -7.26
C SER A 280 4.97 -9.64 -6.10
N GLY A 281 5.36 -10.63 -5.32
CA GLY A 281 4.57 -11.07 -4.18
C GLY A 281 4.46 -9.96 -3.13
N LYS A 282 5.53 -9.21 -2.85
CA LYS A 282 5.49 -8.05 -1.93
C LYS A 282 4.53 -6.98 -2.41
N ARG A 283 4.61 -6.61 -3.70
CA ARG A 283 3.74 -5.57 -4.25
C ARG A 283 2.27 -5.97 -4.20
N ASN A 284 1.97 -7.24 -4.42
CA ASN A 284 0.59 -7.73 -4.32
C ASN A 284 0.06 -7.58 -2.88
N ILE A 285 0.82 -7.98 -1.86
CA ILE A 285 0.40 -7.74 -0.47
C ILE A 285 0.19 -6.24 -0.20
N TYR A 286 1.10 -5.38 -0.66
CA TYR A 286 1.00 -3.93 -0.48
C TYR A 286 -0.24 -3.34 -1.15
N SER A 287 -0.59 -3.82 -2.35
CA SER A 287 -1.76 -3.35 -3.09
C SER A 287 -3.07 -3.63 -2.34
N PHE A 288 -3.22 -4.80 -1.71
CA PHE A 288 -4.47 -5.15 -1.04
C PHE A 288 -4.50 -4.83 0.47
N ASN A 289 -3.35 -4.53 1.08
CA ASN A 289 -3.30 -4.15 2.49
C ASN A 289 -3.75 -2.68 2.70
N PRO A 290 -4.86 -2.42 3.43
CA PRO A 290 -5.37 -1.07 3.65
C PRO A 290 -4.45 -0.21 4.54
N GLY A 291 -3.51 -0.78 5.31
CA GLY A 291 -2.52 -0.03 6.07
C GLY A 291 -1.37 0.56 5.25
N VAL A 292 -1.35 0.33 3.92
CA VAL A 292 -0.22 0.63 3.05
C VAL A 292 -0.61 1.61 1.94
N GLY A 293 0.29 2.52 1.58
CA GLY A 293 0.14 3.44 0.44
C GLY A 293 1.42 3.54 -0.36
N GLN A 294 1.33 4.15 -1.55
CA GLN A 294 2.50 4.44 -2.38
C GLN A 294 2.71 5.94 -2.48
N PHE A 295 3.94 6.36 -2.23
CA PHE A 295 4.42 7.71 -2.44
C PHE A 295 5.43 7.74 -3.59
N THR A 296 5.31 8.74 -4.46
CA THR A 296 6.20 8.90 -5.62
C THR A 296 6.67 10.34 -5.72
N LEU A 297 7.92 10.51 -6.15
CA LEU A 297 8.44 11.79 -6.63
C LEU A 297 8.71 11.69 -8.13
N GLN A 298 8.14 12.62 -8.89
CA GLN A 298 8.37 12.73 -10.32
C GLN A 298 9.00 14.06 -10.68
N LEU A 299 10.01 14.04 -11.53
CA LEU A 299 10.64 15.23 -12.08
C LEU A 299 10.04 15.52 -13.45
N GLN A 300 9.52 16.73 -13.62
CA GLN A 300 9.10 17.25 -14.91
C GLN A 300 10.05 18.37 -15.34
N ARG A 301 10.65 18.20 -16.52
CA ARG A 301 11.45 19.22 -17.21
C ARG A 301 10.56 19.84 -18.28
N ASP A 302 10.31 21.14 -18.17
CA ASP A 302 9.52 21.90 -19.14
C ASP A 302 8.11 21.34 -19.35
N GLN A 303 7.77 21.03 -20.61
CA GLN A 303 6.53 20.37 -21.02
C GLN A 303 6.75 18.87 -21.29
N GLU A 304 7.89 18.30 -20.90
CA GLU A 304 8.09 16.86 -20.99
C GLU A 304 7.14 16.12 -20.04
N GLU A 305 6.97 14.82 -20.29
CA GLU A 305 6.26 13.98 -19.34
C GLU A 305 7.06 13.84 -18.04
N PRO A 306 6.38 13.88 -16.87
CA PRO A 306 7.02 13.58 -15.60
C PRO A 306 7.64 12.18 -15.59
N ARG A 307 8.84 12.07 -15.01
CA ARG A 307 9.52 10.78 -14.79
C ARG A 307 9.72 10.55 -13.31
N THR A 308 9.47 9.33 -12.84
CA THR A 308 9.72 8.98 -11.44
C THR A 308 11.22 9.03 -11.15
N ILE A 309 11.57 9.80 -10.13
CA ILE A 309 12.94 9.92 -9.63
C ILE A 309 13.13 9.21 -8.29
N ALA A 310 12.06 9.05 -7.51
CA ALA A 310 12.07 8.24 -6.29
C ALA A 310 10.67 7.67 -6.01
N GLN A 311 10.64 6.56 -5.29
CA GLN A 311 9.42 5.98 -4.77
C GLN A 311 9.61 5.51 -3.33
N SER A 312 8.49 5.41 -2.63
CA SER A 312 8.41 4.90 -1.28
C SER A 312 7.10 4.17 -1.05
N THR A 313 7.16 3.07 -0.31
CA THR A 313 5.97 2.51 0.34
C THR A 313 5.79 3.19 1.68
N ILE A 314 4.59 3.69 1.97
CA ILE A 314 4.23 4.27 3.26
C ILE A 314 3.33 3.31 4.04
N THR A 315 3.54 3.21 5.35
CA THR A 315 2.80 2.31 6.23
C THR A 315 2.24 3.06 7.43
N LEU A 316 1.02 2.67 7.85
CA LEU A 316 0.42 3.18 9.07
C LEU A 316 0.81 2.28 10.22
N ASP A 317 1.61 2.83 11.11
CA ASP A 317 2.31 2.13 12.16
C ASP A 317 1.84 2.54 13.55
N ARG A 318 2.33 1.81 14.53
CA ARG A 318 2.20 2.08 15.95
C ARG A 318 3.56 2.00 16.61
N ASP A 319 3.87 3.00 17.42
CA ASP A 319 5.03 2.93 18.31
C ASP A 319 4.73 2.00 19.49
N LEU A 320 5.51 0.93 19.60
CA LEU A 320 5.39 -0.05 20.67
C LEU A 320 6.21 0.34 21.91
N GLY A 321 7.14 1.30 21.78
CA GLY A 321 8.10 1.67 22.83
C GLY A 321 9.18 0.61 23.10
N THR A 322 9.16 -0.51 22.38
CA THR A 322 10.09 -1.64 22.47
C THR A 322 10.68 -1.93 21.09
N GLY A 323 11.94 -2.38 21.04
CA GLY A 323 12.66 -2.58 19.77
C GLY A 323 11.96 -3.58 18.85
N PHE A 324 11.55 -3.15 17.66
CA PHE A 324 10.80 -3.95 16.70
C PHE A 324 11.53 -5.24 16.30
N ALA A 325 12.85 -5.20 16.19
CA ALA A 325 13.66 -6.36 15.85
C ALA A 325 13.52 -7.52 16.86
N GLU A 326 13.24 -7.23 18.14
CA GLU A 326 13.00 -8.26 19.17
C GLU A 326 11.62 -8.93 18.98
N ILE A 327 10.64 -8.17 18.51
CA ILE A 327 9.27 -8.59 18.25
C ILE A 327 9.18 -9.37 16.93
N ARG A 328 9.95 -8.95 15.93
CA ARG A 328 9.95 -9.50 14.56
C ARG A 328 10.11 -11.01 14.53
N ASN A 329 11.03 -11.58 15.30
CA ASN A 329 11.26 -13.03 15.27
C ASN A 329 10.00 -13.82 15.67
N LYS A 330 9.18 -13.27 16.57
CA LYS A 330 7.91 -13.84 16.98
C LYS A 330 6.79 -13.57 15.98
N PHE A 331 6.77 -12.42 15.30
CA PHE A 331 5.87 -12.18 14.16
C PHE A 331 6.13 -13.13 12.98
N MET A 332 7.41 -13.39 12.68
CA MET A 332 7.80 -14.33 11.63
C MET A 332 7.47 -15.78 12.01
N ASN A 333 7.59 -16.12 13.31
CA ASN A 333 7.16 -17.40 13.84
C ASN A 333 5.65 -17.43 14.10
N CYS A 334 4.95 -17.54 13.00
CA CYS A 334 3.51 -17.73 12.79
C CYS A 334 2.71 -18.63 13.77
N ASN A 335 3.37 -19.43 14.61
CA ASN A 335 2.76 -20.38 15.54
C ASN A 335 3.02 -20.03 17.03
N GLU A 336 3.74 -18.95 17.32
CA GLU A 336 4.03 -18.51 18.69
C GLU A 336 3.00 -17.47 19.17
N ALA A 337 2.72 -17.47 20.48
CA ALA A 337 1.83 -16.51 21.10
C ALA A 337 2.41 -15.08 21.01
N ILE A 338 1.83 -14.27 20.14
CA ILE A 338 2.25 -12.89 19.88
C ILE A 338 2.21 -11.98 21.11
N SER A 339 1.40 -12.33 22.13
CA SER A 339 1.31 -11.62 23.41
C SER A 339 2.61 -11.66 24.22
N GLU A 340 3.51 -12.60 23.93
CA GLU A 340 4.84 -12.64 24.52
C GLU A 340 5.87 -11.75 23.80
N ALA A 341 5.50 -11.21 22.64
CA ALA A 341 6.33 -10.31 21.83
C ALA A 341 5.89 -8.86 21.99
N LEU A 342 4.58 -8.65 21.99
CA LEU A 342 3.96 -7.33 22.09
C LEU A 342 3.93 -6.84 23.54
N PRO A 343 4.21 -5.55 23.79
CA PRO A 343 4.05 -4.98 25.12
C PRO A 343 2.57 -4.84 25.47
N PRO A 344 2.15 -5.01 26.75
CA PRO A 344 0.76 -4.84 27.17
C PRO A 344 0.15 -3.47 26.87
N THR A 345 1.00 -2.46 26.64
CA THR A 345 0.61 -1.12 26.20
C THR A 345 -0.13 -1.12 24.87
N VAL A 346 0.01 -2.17 24.05
CA VAL A 346 -0.74 -2.34 22.80
C VAL A 346 -2.25 -2.32 23.01
N LEU A 347 -2.74 -2.75 24.18
CA LEU A 347 -4.17 -2.75 24.49
C LEU A 347 -4.76 -1.36 24.74
N PHE A 348 -3.93 -0.31 24.86
CA PHE A 348 -4.41 1.05 25.12
C PHE A 348 -4.46 1.87 23.83
N PRO A 349 -5.21 2.97 23.74
CA PRO A 349 -5.15 3.84 22.58
C PRO A 349 -3.78 4.53 22.54
N SER A 350 -3.16 4.59 21.37
CA SER A 350 -1.98 5.43 21.12
C SER A 350 -2.10 6.10 19.75
N PRO A 351 -1.43 7.24 19.54
CA PRO A 351 -1.29 7.81 18.21
C PRO A 351 -0.71 6.79 17.23
N SER A 352 -1.18 6.85 15.99
CA SER A 352 -0.55 6.15 14.88
C SER A 352 0.65 6.95 14.38
N VAL A 353 1.54 6.26 13.68
CA VAL A 353 2.74 6.83 13.08
C VAL A 353 2.70 6.58 11.58
N LEU A 354 2.86 7.61 10.76
CA LEU A 354 3.16 7.45 9.34
C LEU A 354 4.65 7.10 9.22
N ALA A 355 4.95 5.93 8.69
CA ALA A 355 6.30 5.46 8.42
C ALA A 355 6.54 5.27 6.92
N ILE A 356 7.81 5.26 6.52
CA ILE A 356 8.27 4.93 5.18
C ILE A 356 9.06 3.63 5.24
N ASP A 357 8.70 2.66 4.40
CA ASP A 357 9.39 1.37 4.32
C ASP A 357 10.82 1.55 3.79
N SER A 358 10.96 2.26 2.67
CA SER A 358 12.23 2.60 2.04
C SER A 358 12.11 3.85 1.15
N VAL A 359 13.24 4.48 0.83
CA VAL A 359 13.32 5.49 -0.23
C VAL A 359 14.23 4.98 -1.35
N GLU A 360 13.61 4.56 -2.44
CA GLU A 360 14.30 3.99 -3.59
C GLU A 360 14.38 5.03 -4.70
N ALA A 361 15.61 5.38 -5.09
CA ALA A 361 15.86 6.42 -6.08
C ALA A 361 16.33 5.79 -7.39
N ALA A 362 15.83 6.34 -8.51
CA ALA A 362 16.23 5.88 -9.83
C ALA A 362 17.75 6.11 -10.01
N PRO A 363 18.51 5.20 -10.65
CA PRO A 363 19.98 5.24 -10.62
C PRO A 363 20.61 6.58 -11.01
N ASN A 364 20.03 7.28 -11.99
CA ASN A 364 20.52 8.58 -12.48
C ASN A 364 20.20 9.76 -11.55
N TYR A 365 19.48 9.53 -10.45
CA TYR A 365 18.95 10.54 -9.54
C TYR A 365 19.46 10.33 -8.10
N ARG A 366 20.59 9.64 -7.92
CA ARG A 366 21.17 9.34 -6.59
C ARG A 366 22.27 10.31 -6.12
N GLY A 367 22.61 11.30 -6.95
CA GLY A 367 23.67 12.27 -6.66
C GLY A 367 23.37 13.18 -5.47
N GLU A 368 24.39 13.84 -4.93
CA GLU A 368 24.31 14.69 -3.74
C GLU A 368 23.22 15.77 -3.83
N TRP A 369 23.07 16.41 -4.98
CA TRP A 369 21.99 17.39 -5.21
C TRP A 369 20.60 16.80 -4.98
N TYR A 370 20.37 15.57 -5.43
CA TYR A 370 19.10 14.88 -5.25
C TYR A 370 18.88 14.49 -3.79
N GLN A 371 19.92 14.16 -3.03
CA GLN A 371 19.81 13.86 -1.60
C GLN A 371 19.17 15.04 -0.84
N THR A 372 19.69 16.25 -1.07
CA THR A 372 19.15 17.48 -0.47
C THR A 372 17.73 17.75 -0.94
N LEU A 373 17.45 17.57 -2.24
CA LEU A 373 16.11 17.73 -2.80
C LEU A 373 15.12 16.74 -2.17
N TYR A 374 15.48 15.47 -2.02
CA TYR A 374 14.64 14.45 -1.41
C TYR A 374 14.33 14.80 0.04
N GLU A 375 15.33 15.17 0.83
CA GLU A 375 15.13 15.53 2.24
C GLU A 375 14.14 16.70 2.38
N GLN A 376 14.33 17.76 1.59
CA GLN A 376 13.47 18.93 1.58
C GLN A 376 12.04 18.62 1.16
N ILE A 377 11.86 17.92 0.03
CA ILE A 377 10.53 17.62 -0.52
C ILE A 377 9.79 16.62 0.38
N TYR A 378 10.45 15.57 0.87
CA TYR A 378 9.82 14.62 1.79
C TYR A 378 9.40 15.32 3.09
N ALA A 379 10.27 16.13 3.71
CA ALA A 379 9.96 16.81 4.95
C ALA A 379 8.76 17.77 4.79
N ASP A 380 8.75 18.59 3.73
CA ASP A 380 7.63 19.51 3.46
C ASP A 380 6.33 18.77 3.14
N PHE A 381 6.38 17.78 2.23
CA PHE A 381 5.21 17.01 1.85
C PHE A 381 4.59 16.32 3.06
N PHE A 382 5.38 15.59 3.86
CA PHE A 382 4.85 14.87 5.01
C PHE A 382 4.43 15.80 6.14
N SER A 383 5.08 16.95 6.33
CA SER A 383 4.62 17.97 7.27
C SER A 383 3.22 18.48 6.89
N TYR A 384 3.02 18.83 5.61
CA TYR A 384 1.70 19.22 5.10
C TYR A 384 0.69 18.08 5.23
N TYR A 385 1.04 16.88 4.76
CA TYR A 385 0.16 15.73 4.71
C TYR A 385 -0.32 15.31 6.11
N ILE A 386 0.59 15.26 7.08
CA ILE A 386 0.28 14.94 8.48
C ILE A 386 -0.63 16.01 9.08
N ASP A 387 -0.37 17.31 8.86
CA ASP A 387 -1.28 18.36 9.37
C ASP A 387 -2.73 18.19 8.85
N LYS A 388 -2.88 17.82 7.58
CA LYS A 388 -4.20 17.63 6.96
C LYS A 388 -4.90 16.33 7.34
N THR A 389 -4.13 15.28 7.67
CA THR A 389 -4.69 13.94 7.93
C THR A 389 -4.64 13.52 9.41
N LYS A 390 -4.04 14.33 10.30
CA LYS A 390 -3.88 14.00 11.73
C LYS A 390 -5.17 13.58 12.43
N ALA A 391 -6.30 14.23 12.12
CA ALA A 391 -7.57 13.93 12.78
C ALA A 391 -8.16 12.59 12.34
N SER A 392 -8.07 12.24 11.04
CA SER A 392 -8.61 10.99 10.50
C SER A 392 -7.70 9.78 10.77
N LEU A 393 -6.40 10.02 10.89
CA LEU A 393 -5.39 8.98 11.09
C LEU A 393 -4.84 8.92 12.51
N ASN A 394 -5.29 9.78 13.41
CA ASN A 394 -4.78 9.89 14.78
C ASN A 394 -3.24 10.02 14.82
N LEU A 395 -2.69 10.88 13.96
CA LEU A 395 -1.24 11.07 13.84
C LEU A 395 -0.75 12.17 14.78
N GLU A 396 0.25 11.85 15.58
CA GLU A 396 0.97 12.80 16.43
C GLU A 396 2.48 12.54 16.33
N GLN A 397 3.12 13.15 15.33
CA GLN A 397 4.57 13.00 15.10
C GLN A 397 5.19 14.28 14.54
N ASP A 398 6.44 14.53 14.93
CA ASP A 398 7.30 15.64 14.48
C ASP A 398 8.44 15.16 13.56
N TRP A 399 8.49 13.86 13.27
CA TRP A 399 9.42 13.22 12.34
C TRP A 399 8.78 11.99 11.69
N VAL A 400 9.37 11.52 10.60
CA VAL A 400 8.94 10.30 9.88
C VAL A 400 10.06 9.25 9.95
N PRO A 401 9.79 8.03 10.46
CA PRO A 401 10.75 6.93 10.42
C PRO A 401 10.85 6.35 9.01
N ILE A 402 12.08 6.12 8.54
CA ILE A 402 12.38 5.52 7.24
C ILE A 402 13.21 4.25 7.45
N GLY A 403 12.82 3.15 6.80
CA GLY A 403 13.60 1.90 6.84
C GLY A 403 14.97 2.02 6.16
N LEU A 404 15.87 1.12 6.54
CA LEU A 404 17.29 1.19 6.20
C LEU A 404 17.73 0.22 5.11
N ASP A 405 17.02 -0.89 4.90
CA ASP A 405 17.57 -2.03 4.15
C ASP A 405 17.79 -1.72 2.66
N THR A 406 16.77 -1.20 1.98
CA THR A 406 16.78 -0.94 0.53
C THR A 406 16.84 0.55 0.18
N SER A 407 16.91 1.43 1.17
CA SER A 407 16.98 2.88 0.93
C SER A 407 18.28 3.26 0.21
N ASP A 408 18.15 3.85 -0.97
CA ASP A 408 19.29 4.31 -1.80
C ASP A 408 19.79 5.71 -1.41
N VAL A 409 18.93 6.48 -0.73
CA VAL A 409 19.09 7.91 -0.47
C VAL A 409 18.64 8.23 0.96
N LEU A 410 18.97 9.44 1.43
CA LEU A 410 18.76 9.94 2.78
C LEU A 410 19.55 9.20 3.87
N MET A 411 20.56 8.42 3.47
CA MET A 411 21.39 7.64 4.40
C MET A 411 22.25 8.51 5.33
N HIS A 412 22.33 9.82 5.09
CA HIS A 412 23.01 10.80 5.95
C HIS A 412 22.16 11.27 7.13
N LEU A 413 20.86 10.97 7.16
CA LEU A 413 19.97 11.36 8.26
C LEU A 413 20.35 10.67 9.58
N ASP A 414 19.96 11.30 10.69
CA ASP A 414 20.12 10.74 12.03
C ASP A 414 19.38 9.40 12.15
N LYS A 415 19.91 8.50 12.98
CA LYS A 415 19.31 7.19 13.25
C LYS A 415 18.59 7.19 14.60
N ALA A 416 17.44 6.53 14.65
CA ALA A 416 16.67 6.27 15.88
C ALA A 416 16.48 4.76 16.08
N LEU A 417 16.18 4.34 17.32
CA LEU A 417 15.74 2.98 17.60
C LEU A 417 14.43 2.71 16.86
N ASN A 418 14.33 1.57 16.18
CA ASN A 418 13.09 1.16 15.53
C ASN A 418 12.15 0.54 16.56
N THR A 419 11.07 1.23 16.91
CA THR A 419 10.01 0.74 17.79
C THR A 419 8.65 0.65 17.09
N PHE A 420 8.63 0.85 15.77
CA PHE A 420 7.41 1.01 14.98
C PHE A 420 6.99 -0.30 14.33
N ALA A 421 5.80 -0.79 14.67
CA ALA A 421 5.17 -1.93 14.01
C ALA A 421 4.00 -1.46 13.14
N PRO A 422 3.85 -1.98 11.91
CA PRO A 422 2.67 -1.69 11.10
C PRO A 422 1.39 -2.16 11.83
N LEU A 423 0.30 -1.41 11.69
CA LEU A 423 -1.01 -1.82 12.23
C LEU A 423 -1.57 -3.06 11.53
N ALA A 424 -1.23 -3.22 10.25
CA ALA A 424 -1.46 -4.42 9.45
C ALA A 424 -0.11 -4.79 8.79
N PRO A 425 0.67 -5.69 9.40
CA PRO A 425 1.99 -6.05 8.94
C PRO A 425 2.06 -6.64 7.54
N VAL A 426 3.17 -6.35 6.91
CA VAL A 426 3.48 -6.91 5.61
C VAL A 426 4.46 -8.08 5.77
N ALA A 427 4.40 -9.04 4.86
CA ALA A 427 5.19 -10.26 4.94
C ALA A 427 6.69 -10.02 5.12
N TYR A 428 7.20 -8.98 4.48
CA TYR A 428 8.47 -8.38 4.86
C TYR A 428 8.46 -6.89 4.51
N SER A 429 9.29 -6.15 5.22
CA SER A 429 9.39 -4.70 5.19
C SER A 429 10.88 -4.35 5.29
N ASP A 430 11.30 -3.31 4.59
CA ASP A 430 12.66 -2.78 4.64
C ASP A 430 12.91 -1.93 5.93
N LYS A 431 11.86 -1.78 6.74
CA LYS A 431 11.84 -1.25 8.10
C LYS A 431 11.97 -2.35 9.18
N GLN A 432 12.75 -3.39 8.90
CA GLN A 432 12.99 -4.53 9.81
C GLN A 432 14.23 -4.41 10.70
N ASN A 433 15.10 -3.44 10.44
CA ASN A 433 16.31 -3.22 11.22
C ASN A 433 16.04 -2.75 12.65
N HIS A 434 17.05 -2.89 13.52
CA HIS A 434 17.03 -2.32 14.88
C HIS A 434 16.95 -0.79 14.88
N GLN A 435 17.29 -0.15 13.77
CA GLN A 435 17.28 1.30 13.61
C GLN A 435 16.47 1.71 12.38
N VAL A 436 16.02 2.96 12.40
CA VAL A 436 15.41 3.68 11.28
C VAL A 436 16.10 5.02 11.10
N LEU A 437 16.04 5.59 9.90
CA LEU A 437 16.43 6.98 9.67
C LEU A 437 15.31 7.90 10.19
N LYS A 438 15.70 9.06 10.69
CA LYS A 438 14.82 10.09 11.23
C LYS A 438 14.75 11.27 10.27
N LEU A 439 13.65 11.37 9.52
CA LEU A 439 13.34 12.56 8.74
C LEU A 439 12.61 13.58 9.61
N SER A 440 13.29 14.66 9.99
CA SER A 440 12.69 15.75 10.77
C SER A 440 11.65 16.52 9.95
N LEU A 441 10.49 16.82 10.53
CA LEU A 441 9.45 17.66 9.91
C LEU A 441 9.56 19.12 10.36
N ALA A 442 10.62 19.48 11.10
CA ALA A 442 10.86 20.85 11.53
C ALA A 442 10.92 21.77 10.30
N SER A 443 9.99 22.71 10.23
CA SER A 443 9.78 23.60 9.10
C SER A 443 10.99 24.51 8.87
N ASP A 444 11.90 24.10 7.98
CA ASP A 444 12.81 25.04 7.34
C ASP A 444 12.04 25.73 6.21
N PRO A 445 11.79 27.06 6.27
CA PRO A 445 10.93 27.78 5.35
C PRO A 445 11.39 27.80 3.88
N THR A 446 12.52 27.19 3.55
CA THR A 446 13.05 27.16 2.17
C THR A 446 12.09 26.52 1.18
N VAL A 447 11.34 25.47 1.56
CA VAL A 447 10.46 24.72 0.62
C VAL A 447 9.11 25.39 0.37
N SER A 448 8.58 26.12 1.36
CA SER A 448 7.30 26.83 1.27
C SER A 448 7.21 27.83 0.10
N ARG A 449 8.35 28.25 -0.47
CA ARG A 449 8.45 29.13 -1.65
C ARG A 449 8.23 28.42 -2.98
N TYR A 450 8.14 27.10 -3.01
CA TYR A 450 8.10 26.30 -4.23
C TYR A 450 6.73 25.67 -4.52
N VAL A 451 5.79 25.65 -3.56
CA VAL A 451 4.49 25.02 -3.76
C VAL A 451 3.66 25.80 -4.79
N ARG A 452 3.31 25.16 -5.92
CA ARG A 452 2.46 25.72 -6.97
C ARG A 452 1.00 25.28 -6.85
N ASN A 453 0.77 24.01 -6.52
CA ASN A 453 -0.55 23.42 -6.46
C ASN A 453 -0.59 22.32 -5.41
N VAL A 454 -1.72 22.21 -4.72
CA VAL A 454 -2.01 21.13 -3.78
C VAL A 454 -3.39 20.58 -4.09
N GLN A 455 -3.46 19.29 -4.32
CA GLN A 455 -4.70 18.54 -4.50
C GLN A 455 -4.73 17.45 -3.44
N LEU A 456 -5.75 17.51 -2.57
CA LEU A 456 -6.04 16.46 -1.60
C LEU A 456 -7.46 16.01 -1.89
N GLU A 457 -7.61 14.75 -2.29
CA GLU A 457 -8.93 14.23 -2.61
C GLU A 457 -9.76 14.10 -1.32
N PRO A 458 -10.97 14.69 -1.26
CA PRO A 458 -11.83 14.50 -0.11
C PRO A 458 -12.23 13.03 -0.04
N ARG A 459 -12.20 12.47 1.17
CA ARG A 459 -12.47 11.06 1.37
C ARG A 459 -13.56 10.88 2.41
N ASP A 460 -14.54 10.06 2.07
CA ASP A 460 -15.48 9.53 3.04
C ASP A 460 -14.69 8.62 3.97
N THR A 461 -14.39 9.12 5.17
CA THR A 461 -13.89 8.25 6.23
C THR A 461 -15.01 7.31 6.64
N ILE A 462 -14.64 6.09 7.02
CA ILE A 462 -15.55 5.26 7.81
C ILE A 462 -15.89 6.10 9.05
N GLN A 463 -17.11 6.63 9.10
CA GLN A 463 -17.55 7.40 10.26
C GLN A 463 -17.38 6.49 11.47
N ALA A 464 -16.65 6.97 12.48
CA ALA A 464 -16.63 6.29 13.77
C ALA A 464 -18.07 6.24 14.25
N THR A 465 -18.70 5.08 14.15
CA THR A 465 -20.05 4.87 14.63
C THR A 465 -20.06 5.24 16.11
N GLU A 466 -21.01 6.07 16.53
CA GLU A 466 -21.10 6.52 17.93
C GLU A 466 -21.02 5.30 18.87
N SER A 467 -20.01 5.29 19.74
CA SER A 467 -19.80 4.17 20.66
C SER A 467 -20.99 4.05 21.61
N ARG A 468 -21.72 2.95 21.50
CA ARG A 468 -22.65 2.53 22.55
C ARG A 468 -21.82 1.83 23.62
N SER A 469 -21.65 2.49 24.77
CA SER A 469 -21.11 1.86 25.98
C SER A 469 -19.70 1.25 25.85
N GLY A 470 -18.79 1.87 25.11
CA GLY A 470 -17.40 1.39 24.97
C GLY A 470 -17.23 0.24 23.97
N VAL A 471 -18.30 -0.17 23.30
CA VAL A 471 -18.26 -1.08 22.14
C VAL A 471 -17.99 -0.26 20.88
N LEU A 472 -17.07 -0.75 20.05
CA LEU A 472 -16.61 -0.10 18.83
C LEU A 472 -16.57 -1.12 17.67
N PRO A 473 -16.78 -0.70 16.41
CA PRO A 473 -16.60 -1.58 15.27
C PRO A 473 -15.16 -2.09 15.20
N LEU A 474 -15.00 -3.39 14.98
CA LEU A 474 -13.71 -4.02 14.74
C LEU A 474 -13.36 -3.91 13.25
N THR A 475 -12.10 -3.59 12.96
CA THR A 475 -11.55 -3.32 11.61
C THR A 475 -10.09 -3.74 11.58
N TYR A 476 -9.46 -3.76 10.40
CA TYR A 476 -8.03 -4.09 10.25
C TYR A 476 -7.09 -3.27 11.15
N ARG A 477 -7.47 -2.06 11.56
CA ARG A 477 -6.64 -1.20 12.43
C ARG A 477 -6.44 -1.77 13.83
N HIS A 478 -7.26 -2.75 14.22
CA HIS A 478 -7.25 -3.39 15.54
C HIS A 478 -6.52 -4.74 15.54
N THR A 479 -5.78 -5.07 14.48
CA THR A 479 -5.10 -6.37 14.34
C THR A 479 -4.15 -6.65 15.50
N LEU A 480 -3.34 -5.67 15.92
CA LEU A 480 -2.39 -5.83 17.02
C LEU A 480 -3.11 -6.10 18.37
N GLU A 481 -4.17 -5.35 18.68
CA GLU A 481 -4.98 -5.57 19.89
C GLU A 481 -5.68 -6.93 19.87
N THR A 482 -6.27 -7.29 18.74
CA THR A 482 -7.00 -8.55 18.56
C THR A 482 -6.07 -9.73 18.77
N ALA A 483 -4.89 -9.70 18.14
CA ALA A 483 -3.91 -10.75 18.29
C ALA A 483 -3.33 -10.86 19.70
N TYR A 484 -3.15 -9.72 20.39
CA TYR A 484 -2.76 -9.73 21.78
C TYR A 484 -3.83 -10.37 22.68
N LEU A 485 -5.10 -9.99 22.49
CA LEU A 485 -6.24 -10.55 23.23
C LEU A 485 -6.41 -12.05 22.97
N GLU A 486 -6.24 -12.47 21.72
CA GLU A 486 -6.34 -13.86 21.30
C GLU A 486 -5.32 -14.74 22.04
N ALA A 487 -4.05 -14.33 22.00
CA ALA A 487 -2.99 -15.04 22.68
C ALA A 487 -3.12 -15.03 24.21
N LEU A 488 -3.82 -14.05 24.81
CA LEU A 488 -4.17 -14.08 26.23
C LEU A 488 -5.34 -15.02 26.54
N ALA A 489 -6.37 -15.04 25.69
CA ALA A 489 -7.59 -15.81 25.93
C ALA A 489 -7.37 -17.32 25.84
N PHE A 490 -6.47 -17.75 24.96
CA PHE A 490 -6.17 -19.15 24.68
C PHE A 490 -4.78 -19.59 25.14
N ALA A 491 -4.18 -18.84 26.07
CA ALA A 491 -2.91 -19.22 26.70
C ALA A 491 -3.01 -20.65 27.28
N GLY A 492 -2.19 -21.57 26.76
CA GLY A 492 -2.18 -22.98 27.16
C GLY A 492 -3.06 -23.92 26.30
N ASN A 493 -3.73 -23.42 25.25
CA ASN A 493 -4.35 -24.25 24.22
C ASN A 493 -4.05 -23.68 22.82
N GLU A 494 -2.82 -23.90 22.32
CA GLU A 494 -2.36 -23.34 21.04
C GLU A 494 -3.18 -23.83 19.84
N ALA A 495 -3.86 -24.97 19.96
CA ALA A 495 -4.72 -25.51 18.90
C ALA A 495 -5.97 -24.65 18.61
N LEU A 496 -6.32 -23.73 19.51
CA LEU A 496 -7.45 -22.81 19.34
C LEU A 496 -7.03 -21.39 18.94
N ILE A 497 -5.72 -21.07 19.00
CA ILE A 497 -5.23 -19.74 18.69
C ILE A 497 -5.33 -19.48 17.19
N MET A 498 -6.06 -18.43 16.81
CA MET A 498 -5.93 -17.85 15.49
C MET A 498 -4.57 -17.13 15.38
N GLY A 499 -3.75 -17.53 14.41
CA GLY A 499 -2.43 -16.93 14.22
C GLY A 499 -2.53 -15.47 13.80
N PHE A 500 -1.48 -14.69 14.10
CA PHE A 500 -1.45 -13.26 13.80
C PHE A 500 -1.81 -12.91 12.34
N ALA A 501 -1.17 -13.59 11.38
CA ALA A 501 -1.43 -13.38 9.96
C ALA A 501 -2.87 -13.74 9.58
N ASP A 502 -3.47 -14.74 10.23
CA ASP A 502 -4.86 -15.14 9.97
C ASP A 502 -5.84 -14.08 10.50
N ILE A 503 -5.56 -13.49 11.67
CA ILE A 503 -6.33 -12.35 12.19
C ILE A 503 -6.28 -11.18 11.20
N GLU A 504 -5.08 -10.81 10.75
CA GLU A 504 -4.90 -9.72 9.82
C GLU A 504 -5.69 -9.94 8.52
N VAL A 505 -5.49 -11.10 7.88
CA VAL A 505 -6.20 -11.49 6.67
C VAL A 505 -7.71 -11.47 6.90
N THR A 506 -8.18 -12.00 8.03
CA THR A 506 -9.60 -12.04 8.36
C THR A 506 -10.20 -10.64 8.45
N LEU A 507 -9.53 -9.72 9.17
CA LEU A 507 -10.01 -8.35 9.35
C LEU A 507 -9.96 -7.54 8.04
N ILE A 508 -8.93 -7.71 7.21
CA ILE A 508 -8.87 -7.04 5.90
C ILE A 508 -9.93 -7.57 4.96
N ALA A 509 -10.12 -8.90 4.90
CA ALA A 509 -11.07 -9.54 4.01
C ALA A 509 -12.52 -9.22 4.39
N LEU A 510 -12.86 -9.19 5.68
CA LEU A 510 -14.21 -8.80 6.12
C LEU A 510 -14.49 -7.33 5.81
N ASP A 511 -13.52 -6.42 6.05
CA ASP A 511 -13.67 -4.99 5.71
C ASP A 511 -13.88 -4.82 4.20
N THR A 512 -13.12 -5.59 3.40
CA THR A 512 -13.22 -5.65 1.95
C THR A 512 -14.59 -6.15 1.48
N ALA A 513 -15.03 -7.31 1.98
CA ALA A 513 -16.31 -7.89 1.57
C ALA A 513 -17.49 -7.01 1.99
N ASN A 514 -17.43 -6.43 3.20
CA ASN A 514 -18.44 -5.50 3.68
C ASN A 514 -18.53 -4.27 2.79
N LYS A 515 -17.38 -3.74 2.36
CA LYS A 515 -17.35 -2.57 1.49
C LYS A 515 -17.89 -2.87 0.09
N LEU A 516 -17.39 -3.93 -0.55
CA LEU A 516 -17.77 -4.30 -1.92
C LEU A 516 -19.26 -4.67 -2.02
N LYS A 517 -19.78 -5.39 -1.02
CA LYS A 517 -21.16 -5.89 -1.01
C LYS A 517 -22.13 -5.01 -0.23
N GLN A 518 -21.66 -3.86 0.27
CA GLN A 518 -22.44 -2.88 1.04
C GLN A 518 -23.13 -3.48 2.28
N ARG A 519 -22.42 -4.35 3.00
CA ARG A 519 -22.91 -5.05 4.20
C ARG A 519 -22.59 -4.29 5.48
N PRO A 520 -23.38 -4.45 6.54
CA PRO A 520 -23.08 -3.88 7.86
C PRO A 520 -21.82 -4.51 8.47
N ASN A 521 -21.09 -3.75 9.28
CA ASN A 521 -20.07 -4.34 10.13
C ASN A 521 -20.74 -5.07 11.31
N LEU A 522 -20.48 -6.38 11.43
CA LEU A 522 -20.99 -7.24 12.52
C LEU A 522 -19.88 -7.64 13.51
N SER A 523 -18.67 -7.14 13.31
CA SER A 523 -17.51 -7.38 14.15
C SER A 523 -17.28 -6.20 15.11
N PHE A 524 -16.98 -6.50 16.36
CA PHE A 524 -16.90 -5.50 17.43
C PHE A 524 -15.74 -5.77 18.38
N PHE A 525 -15.27 -4.72 19.05
CA PHE A 525 -14.36 -4.84 20.19
C PHE A 525 -14.77 -3.89 21.31
N VAL A 526 -14.34 -4.19 22.54
CA VAL A 526 -14.69 -3.42 23.73
C VAL A 526 -13.48 -2.79 24.34
N ARG A 527 -13.62 -1.51 24.70
CA ARG A 527 -12.70 -0.81 25.60
C ARG A 527 -13.35 -0.59 26.95
N SER A 528 -12.55 -0.76 27.99
CA SER A 528 -12.93 -0.34 29.34
C SER A 528 -13.00 1.19 29.44
N ASP A 529 -13.54 1.70 30.54
CA ASP A 529 -13.57 3.14 30.84
C ASP A 529 -12.16 3.76 30.89
N GLN A 530 -11.12 2.94 31.09
CA GLN A 530 -9.71 3.36 31.08
C GLN A 530 -9.08 3.28 29.67
N GLY A 531 -9.87 2.96 28.64
CA GLY A 531 -9.43 2.83 27.26
C GLY A 531 -8.76 1.51 26.89
N ARG A 532 -8.62 0.58 27.84
CA ARG A 532 -7.96 -0.72 27.60
C ARG A 532 -8.89 -1.64 26.79
N ALA A 533 -8.41 -2.21 25.70
CA ALA A 533 -9.11 -3.25 24.96
C ALA A 533 -9.27 -4.52 25.82
N GLU A 534 -10.48 -5.07 25.90
CA GLU A 534 -10.82 -6.16 26.82
C GLU A 534 -11.34 -7.43 26.14
N ALA A 535 -12.01 -7.29 25.00
CA ALA A 535 -12.67 -8.37 24.28
C ALA A 535 -12.92 -7.99 22.81
N TYR A 536 -13.07 -9.00 21.95
CA TYR A 536 -13.44 -8.84 20.55
C TYR A 536 -14.39 -9.93 20.07
N LEU A 537 -15.16 -9.64 19.02
CA LEU A 537 -16.04 -10.55 18.30
C LEU A 537 -15.84 -10.33 16.80
N ILE A 538 -15.52 -11.40 16.08
CA ILE A 538 -15.41 -11.39 14.61
C ILE A 538 -16.63 -12.10 14.04
N ALA A 539 -17.45 -11.35 13.31
CA ALA A 539 -18.59 -11.87 12.58
C ALA A 539 -18.82 -11.12 11.27
N TYR A 540 -19.33 -11.83 10.28
CA TYR A 540 -19.59 -11.30 8.94
C TYR A 540 -20.73 -12.04 8.25
N GLU A 541 -21.35 -11.38 7.27
CA GLU A 541 -22.26 -12.04 6.34
C GLU A 541 -21.45 -12.74 5.24
N GLY A 542 -21.86 -13.95 4.89
CA GLY A 542 -21.27 -14.76 3.84
C GLY A 542 -22.24 -15.83 3.34
N ARG A 543 -21.73 -16.92 2.76
CA ARG A 543 -22.51 -18.08 2.32
C ARG A 543 -22.03 -19.33 3.03
N PHE A 544 -22.96 -20.15 3.48
CA PHE A 544 -22.62 -21.42 4.11
C PHE A 544 -21.99 -22.36 3.08
N ASP A 545 -20.77 -22.82 3.36
CA ASP A 545 -20.01 -23.84 2.64
C ASP A 545 -19.67 -24.98 3.62
N GLY A 546 -20.70 -25.68 4.08
CA GLY A 546 -20.56 -26.77 5.04
C GLY A 546 -19.77 -27.95 4.50
N ARG A 547 -19.18 -28.73 5.40
CA ARG A 547 -18.48 -29.97 5.06
C ARG A 547 -19.49 -31.04 4.62
N GLU A 548 -19.09 -31.95 3.72
CA GLU A 548 -19.95 -33.06 3.27
C GLU A 548 -20.52 -33.91 4.43
N GLU A 549 -19.82 -33.93 5.57
CA GLU A 549 -20.16 -34.69 6.76
C GLU A 549 -21.28 -34.04 7.60
N ASP A 550 -21.56 -32.74 7.40
CA ASP A 550 -22.56 -31.98 8.14
C ASP A 550 -23.96 -32.06 7.50
N VAL A 551 -24.47 -33.28 7.32
CA VAL A 551 -25.77 -33.54 6.66
C VAL A 551 -26.94 -32.75 7.27
N VAL A 552 -26.85 -32.44 8.58
CA VAL A 552 -27.84 -31.65 9.32
C VAL A 552 -27.97 -30.22 8.78
N PHE A 553 -26.90 -29.66 8.20
CA PHE A 553 -26.90 -28.31 7.62
C PHE A 553 -27.02 -28.29 6.09
N ALA A 554 -27.24 -29.43 5.44
CA ALA A 554 -27.36 -29.51 3.97
C ALA A 554 -28.43 -28.57 3.39
N ALA A 555 -29.47 -28.25 4.16
CA ALA A 555 -30.51 -27.30 3.75
C ALA A 555 -30.02 -25.84 3.63
N PHE A 556 -28.84 -25.52 4.16
CA PHE A 556 -28.21 -24.21 4.14
C PHE A 556 -27.10 -24.08 3.11
N ASP A 557 -26.75 -25.15 2.39
CA ASP A 557 -25.65 -25.12 1.41
C ASP A 557 -25.80 -23.97 0.41
N SER A 558 -24.72 -23.21 0.26
CA SER A 558 -24.62 -21.99 -0.53
C SER A 558 -25.60 -20.87 -0.17
N LYS A 559 -26.35 -20.97 0.94
CA LYS A 559 -27.29 -19.92 1.37
C LYS A 559 -26.58 -18.82 2.17
N PRO A 560 -27.07 -17.57 2.08
CA PRO A 560 -26.54 -16.49 2.90
C PRO A 560 -26.70 -16.77 4.39
N ILE A 561 -25.66 -16.51 5.16
CA ILE A 561 -25.63 -16.64 6.61
C ILE A 561 -24.86 -15.47 7.22
N VAL A 562 -25.06 -15.26 8.51
CA VAL A 562 -24.09 -14.55 9.36
C VAL A 562 -23.22 -15.59 10.05
N TYR A 563 -21.92 -15.52 9.86
CA TYR A 563 -20.96 -16.40 10.53
C TYR A 563 -20.27 -15.64 11.65
N ILE A 564 -20.27 -16.20 12.87
CA ILE A 564 -19.42 -15.72 13.97
C ILE A 564 -18.17 -16.60 13.97
N SER A 565 -17.09 -16.03 13.44
CA SER A 565 -15.83 -16.73 13.27
C SER A 565 -15.08 -16.90 14.58
N ASP A 566 -15.11 -15.88 15.44
CA ASP A 566 -14.39 -15.93 16.70
C ASP A 566 -14.92 -14.95 17.76
N ILE A 567 -14.67 -15.28 19.03
CA ILE A 567 -14.94 -14.42 20.18
C ILE A 567 -13.94 -14.71 21.30
N ALA A 568 -13.22 -13.66 21.72
CA ALA A 568 -12.24 -13.77 22.80
C ALA A 568 -12.33 -12.62 23.80
N SER A 569 -11.82 -12.84 25.01
CA SER A 569 -11.79 -11.85 26.08
C SER A 569 -10.62 -12.08 27.03
N SER A 570 -10.11 -11.00 27.64
CA SER A 570 -8.94 -11.02 28.53
C SER A 570 -9.16 -11.68 29.91
N GLY A 571 -10.29 -12.38 30.12
CA GLY A 571 -10.55 -13.24 31.28
C GLY A 571 -10.89 -12.56 32.62
N LYS A 572 -10.33 -11.39 32.95
CA LYS A 572 -10.63 -10.64 34.20
C LYS A 572 -11.73 -9.60 33.97
N GLY A 573 -12.90 -9.75 34.59
CA GLY A 573 -14.05 -8.84 34.40
C GLY A 573 -14.80 -9.02 33.06
N ALA A 574 -14.30 -9.91 32.21
CA ALA A 574 -14.69 -10.15 30.83
C ALA A 574 -16.16 -10.52 30.58
N GLY A 575 -16.88 -11.01 31.58
CA GLY A 575 -18.28 -11.44 31.42
C GLY A 575 -19.21 -10.29 31.03
N VAL A 576 -18.97 -9.07 31.53
CA VAL A 576 -19.77 -7.88 31.19
C VAL A 576 -19.41 -7.37 29.80
N SER A 577 -18.11 -7.32 29.47
CA SER A 577 -17.59 -6.84 28.19
C SER A 577 -17.99 -7.77 27.03
N ALA A 578 -17.91 -9.09 27.20
CA ALA A 578 -18.36 -10.07 26.21
C ALA A 578 -19.88 -10.01 25.95
N LEU A 579 -20.68 -9.85 27.01
CA LEU A 579 -22.13 -9.66 26.86
C LEU A 579 -22.46 -8.33 26.15
N GLY A 580 -21.68 -7.28 26.39
CA GLY A 580 -21.80 -6.00 25.70
C GLY A 580 -21.63 -6.14 24.18
N MET A 581 -20.60 -6.85 23.71
CA MET A 581 -20.41 -7.11 22.28
C MET A 581 -21.56 -7.89 21.67
N VAL A 582 -22.05 -8.91 22.39
CA VAL A 582 -23.16 -9.74 21.91
C VAL A 582 -24.45 -8.92 21.81
N HIS A 583 -24.69 -7.99 22.75
CA HIS A 583 -25.82 -7.07 22.66
C HIS A 583 -25.71 -6.17 21.44
N GLU A 584 -24.52 -5.62 21.16
CA GLU A 584 -24.33 -4.74 20.00
C GLU A 584 -24.45 -5.51 18.68
N PHE A 585 -23.87 -6.71 18.60
CA PHE A 585 -24.06 -7.63 17.47
C PHE A 585 -25.54 -7.90 17.21
N ILE A 586 -26.33 -8.22 18.25
CA ILE A 586 -27.76 -8.48 18.11
C ILE A 586 -28.51 -7.20 17.71
N ALA A 587 -28.14 -6.04 18.24
CA ALA A 587 -28.75 -4.77 17.87
C ALA A 587 -28.51 -4.46 16.38
N GLN A 588 -27.25 -4.57 15.93
CA GLN A 588 -26.89 -4.37 14.53
C GLN A 588 -27.56 -5.39 13.60
N TYR A 589 -27.64 -6.66 14.02
CA TYR A 589 -28.32 -7.71 13.27
C TYR A 589 -29.83 -7.42 13.14
N LYS A 590 -30.48 -6.99 14.22
CA LYS A 590 -31.90 -6.60 14.21
C LYS A 590 -32.17 -5.45 13.25
N GLU A 591 -31.34 -4.41 13.30
CA GLU A 591 -31.45 -3.24 12.44
C GLU A 591 -31.17 -3.57 10.96
N SER A 592 -30.16 -4.39 10.71
CA SER A 592 -29.68 -4.63 9.34
C SER A 592 -30.47 -5.70 8.59
N TYR A 593 -31.02 -6.68 9.31
CA TYR A 593 -31.67 -7.86 8.71
C TYR A 593 -33.13 -8.00 9.14
N LEU A 594 -33.42 -8.04 10.44
CA LEU A 594 -34.80 -8.31 10.91
C LEU A 594 -35.75 -7.18 10.56
N ALA A 595 -35.37 -5.93 10.80
CA ALA A 595 -36.19 -4.76 10.47
C ALA A 595 -36.47 -4.62 8.97
N LYS A 596 -35.63 -5.24 8.12
CA LYS A 596 -35.81 -5.28 6.66
C LYS A 596 -36.56 -6.52 6.17
N GLY A 597 -36.98 -7.42 7.08
CA GLY A 597 -37.63 -8.68 6.74
C GLY A 597 -36.70 -9.69 6.04
N GLN A 598 -35.39 -9.52 6.19
CA GLN A 598 -34.34 -10.31 5.53
C GLN A 598 -33.51 -11.09 6.57
N ALA A 599 -34.19 -11.78 7.49
CA ALA A 599 -33.53 -12.53 8.55
C ALA A 599 -32.60 -13.62 7.96
N LEU A 600 -31.31 -13.57 8.33
CA LEU A 600 -30.31 -14.56 7.92
C LEU A 600 -30.02 -15.54 9.06
N PRO A 601 -29.83 -16.84 8.80
CA PRO A 601 -29.33 -17.78 9.81
C PRO A 601 -27.98 -17.32 10.38
N ILE A 602 -27.72 -17.61 11.66
CA ILE A 602 -26.45 -17.30 12.32
C ILE A 602 -25.72 -18.62 12.62
N PHE A 603 -24.54 -18.83 12.03
CA PHE A 603 -23.72 -20.01 12.21
C PHE A 603 -22.48 -19.71 13.05
N PHE A 604 -22.05 -20.65 13.88
CA PHE A 604 -20.76 -20.61 14.58
C PHE A 604 -20.41 -21.94 15.23
N GLU A 605 -19.13 -22.13 15.54
CA GLU A 605 -18.62 -23.32 16.22
C GLU A 605 -18.42 -23.04 17.71
N ALA A 606 -19.35 -23.53 18.53
CA ALA A 606 -19.41 -23.22 19.94
C ALA A 606 -18.58 -24.19 20.78
N ARG A 607 -17.59 -23.65 21.52
CA ARG A 607 -16.89 -24.40 22.57
C ARG A 607 -17.85 -24.75 23.71
N GLU A 608 -17.91 -26.02 24.10
CA GLU A 608 -18.81 -26.56 25.13
C GLU A 608 -18.72 -25.80 26.46
N GLN A 609 -17.50 -25.47 26.88
CA GLN A 609 -17.21 -24.91 28.19
C GLN A 609 -17.51 -23.41 28.29
N SER A 610 -17.59 -22.70 27.16
CA SER A 610 -17.72 -21.23 27.11
C SER A 610 -18.80 -20.77 26.14
N THR A 611 -18.53 -20.86 24.84
CA THR A 611 -19.32 -20.24 23.76
C THR A 611 -20.70 -20.88 23.59
N TYR A 612 -20.91 -22.13 24.03
CA TYR A 612 -22.24 -22.76 24.03
C TYR A 612 -23.24 -22.05 24.95
N ARG A 613 -22.80 -21.45 26.06
CA ARG A 613 -23.73 -20.64 26.90
C ARG A 613 -24.10 -19.32 26.23
N LEU A 614 -23.20 -18.80 25.40
CA LEU A 614 -23.41 -17.57 24.64
C LEU A 614 -24.48 -17.76 23.56
N SER A 615 -24.52 -18.92 22.89
CA SER A 615 -25.55 -19.25 21.89
C SER A 615 -26.97 -19.14 22.46
N LEU A 616 -27.17 -19.68 23.65
CA LEU A 616 -28.44 -19.62 24.37
C LEU A 616 -28.81 -18.19 24.76
N ALA A 617 -27.82 -17.36 25.10
CA ALA A 617 -28.04 -15.94 25.39
C ALA A 617 -28.45 -15.16 24.13
N ILE A 618 -27.79 -15.42 22.99
CA ILE A 618 -28.15 -14.84 21.68
C ILE A 618 -29.58 -15.21 21.33
N LEU A 619 -29.91 -16.50 21.37
CA LEU A 619 -31.26 -17.01 21.07
C LEU A 619 -32.33 -16.30 21.91
N LYS A 620 -32.13 -16.25 23.23
CA LYS A 620 -33.08 -15.63 24.16
C LYS A 620 -33.32 -14.14 23.88
N GLN A 621 -32.34 -13.43 23.34
CA GLN A 621 -32.47 -12.01 22.99
C GLN A 621 -33.08 -11.78 21.62
N LEU A 622 -32.87 -12.71 20.68
CA LEU A 622 -33.51 -12.71 19.37
C LEU A 622 -35.01 -13.02 19.48
N GLN A 623 -35.41 -13.99 20.32
CA GLN A 623 -36.82 -14.36 20.61
C GLN A 623 -37.69 -13.23 21.19
N ARG A 624 -37.14 -12.03 21.38
CA ARG A 624 -37.89 -10.82 21.74
C ARG A 624 -38.37 -10.01 20.52
N SER A 625 -38.19 -10.49 19.29
CA SER A 625 -38.76 -9.87 18.08
C SER A 625 -40.18 -10.35 17.84
N GLU A 626 -41.09 -9.44 17.48
CA GLU A 626 -42.51 -9.78 17.26
C GLU A 626 -42.76 -10.56 15.96
N ASP A 627 -41.87 -10.44 14.96
CA ASP A 627 -42.08 -10.98 13.60
C ASP A 627 -41.37 -12.32 13.31
N PHE A 628 -40.46 -12.73 14.19
CA PHE A 628 -39.61 -13.91 13.99
C PHE A 628 -39.48 -14.71 15.28
N ASP A 629 -39.66 -16.04 15.15
CA ASP A 629 -39.22 -17.03 16.12
C ASP A 629 -37.83 -17.55 15.72
N PHE A 630 -37.08 -18.13 16.66
CA PHE A 630 -35.75 -18.66 16.40
C PHE A 630 -35.56 -20.04 17.05
N GLU A 631 -34.91 -20.94 16.32
CA GLU A 631 -34.48 -22.24 16.84
C GLU A 631 -32.98 -22.45 16.67
N ILE A 632 -32.42 -23.39 17.43
CA ILE A 632 -31.04 -23.85 17.29
C ILE A 632 -31.06 -25.24 16.66
N ILE A 633 -30.29 -25.39 15.59
CA ILE A 633 -29.92 -26.68 15.02
C ILE A 633 -28.47 -26.97 15.44
N GLU A 634 -28.25 -28.12 16.07
CA GLU A 634 -26.94 -28.56 16.56
C GLU A 634 -26.37 -29.64 15.63
N GLY A 635 -25.12 -29.44 15.20
CA GLY A 635 -24.36 -30.38 14.39
C GLY A 635 -23.63 -31.43 15.21
N GLN A 636 -22.80 -32.24 14.56
CA GLN A 636 -22.03 -33.26 15.25
C GLN A 636 -20.92 -32.64 16.09
N LYS A 637 -20.76 -33.11 17.34
CA LYS A 637 -19.67 -32.72 18.23
C LYS A 637 -18.32 -33.13 17.62
N GLU A 638 -17.37 -32.19 17.64
CA GLU A 638 -15.98 -32.41 17.22
C GLU A 638 -15.00 -32.08 18.36
N MET A 639 -13.82 -32.69 18.32
CA MET A 639 -12.72 -32.37 19.26
C MET A 639 -11.68 -31.51 18.55
N ARG A 640 -11.31 -30.38 19.17
CA ARG A 640 -10.17 -29.53 18.75
C ARG A 640 -9.21 -29.38 19.92
N GLY A 641 -8.05 -30.02 19.82
CA GLY A 641 -7.18 -30.23 20.97
C GLY A 641 -7.94 -30.97 22.08
N ASP A 642 -7.93 -30.39 23.29
CA ASP A 642 -8.64 -30.93 24.45
C ASP A 642 -10.09 -30.42 24.59
N ASP A 643 -10.56 -29.61 23.64
CA ASP A 643 -11.87 -28.95 23.70
C ASP A 643 -12.92 -29.58 22.78
N ALA A 644 -14.14 -29.63 23.31
CA ALA A 644 -15.33 -30.04 22.60
C ALA A 644 -15.99 -28.86 21.89
N MET A 645 -16.21 -28.98 20.59
CA MET A 645 -16.81 -27.97 19.73
C MET A 645 -18.14 -28.48 19.17
N TYR A 646 -19.15 -27.62 19.17
CA TYR A 646 -20.47 -27.88 18.59
C TYR A 646 -20.74 -26.87 17.48
N PRO A 647 -20.86 -27.32 16.21
CA PRO A 647 -21.41 -26.50 15.15
C PRO A 647 -22.88 -26.16 15.49
N LEU A 648 -23.22 -24.86 15.57
CA LEU A 648 -24.57 -24.39 15.89
C LEU A 648 -25.09 -23.46 14.79
N MET A 649 -26.33 -23.67 14.38
CA MET A 649 -27.06 -22.78 13.47
C MET A 649 -28.31 -22.24 14.17
N ILE A 650 -28.38 -20.92 14.37
CA ILE A 650 -29.57 -20.22 14.84
C ILE A 650 -30.41 -19.82 13.62
N VAL A 651 -31.60 -20.39 13.49
CA VAL A 651 -32.43 -20.25 12.28
C VAL A 651 -33.66 -19.38 12.58
N PRO A 652 -33.92 -18.32 11.79
CA PRO A 652 -35.15 -17.58 11.89
C PRO A 652 -36.32 -18.37 11.30
N LYS A 653 -37.43 -18.43 12.03
CA LYS A 653 -38.73 -18.89 11.57
C LYS A 653 -39.66 -17.69 11.49
N LYS A 654 -40.33 -17.53 10.36
CA LYS A 654 -41.40 -16.54 10.25
C LYS A 654 -42.53 -16.96 11.20
N ALA A 655 -42.91 -16.07 12.12
CA ALA A 655 -43.91 -16.34 13.15
C ALA A 655 -45.29 -16.63 12.57
#